data_AF-A0A1H0BLE3-F1
#
_entry.id   AF-A0A1H0BLE3-F1
#
_cell.length_a   1.000
_cell.length_b   1.000
_cell.length_c   1.000
_cell.angle_alpha   90.00
_cell.angle_beta   90.00
_cell.angle_gamma   90.00
#
_symmetry.space_group_name_H-M   'P 1'
#
loop_
_entity.id
_entity.type
_entity.pdbx_description
1 polymer ?
#
loop_
_entity_poly.entity_id
_entity_poly.type
_entity_poly.pdbx_seq_one_letter_code
_entity_poly.pdbx_strand_id
1 'polypeptide(L)'
;MLFALKHRVLSLLIIIVISSIAIPYALKVRLDVSTRGMMEEGDKDLSFYEETLRRFGTDNISVIYVRDKKLFSPAKLKRLQDLAYELEDLPGVKRVDSIFSVNNFKASPEGLETGPLVDWLPETKKEADEILHNALNNPIVVKDLVAADGKSLALNLLLESSREDKDSQIKISENIDKILAKYHSDFDKIFQFGLSYTQRKISENIITDQIELVPLSVIILLLTLMLNIRSPGGAVLPMLTAGTSVLWTAGFMGYFGIPLNILTVIVPSLIIVIGSTEDIHIISEFMDENNKLNNKNKAISVLANKIGVAILLTSITTFLGFFSITLNKITLLKQFGWVSSFGLFVNPLITCILAPIYLYYFPPKLARRQKKESVFKIIEKKLIHFVLNNKKAILWGAVGLSTLFFLFIPKIKVNNDLLGYFKSNSDIVKRSKILHRDLSGAQVFFLRITSGEKGTFKKVKFLKQVDVVEKILKDMKAFDNVLSFVDYLKFINREMNNGKKEFFKLPDKDNLVSQYILLLHRDDISRYVTSDFSEVNIVVRHNISSSYILNRELNILKKKIEEVLDPHLHFKITGEGILINKAADSMAKGQVQSISFILVVVFLLMSLLFVNFKAGIISLVPNIVPIVWIFGFMGMFDIPLNVGTTMIAAISIGIAIDDTIHLMSRYNKELRNVQDQALAIDLCLQSEIRPVIATSVALALGFAILGFSNFLPVVYFGLLSALVMFFAVASDLLLTPSVLTSTQLITLWDLIKQQVSGEVLRRCPLFMGLKKWQVKRLILLGRLLEFLPREPIIKQEDYGDSMFILLQGEAEVWTKGQNKRVLLAKLKEGDIFGEMALVNPGPRSADVIASTEAKVLELNLKSFKRIQLVSPRLAAKVYLNLAKVLGVRLKDMDRRMVEDNI
;
A
#
# COMPACT_ATOMS: atom_id res chain seq x y z
N MET A 1 -9.88 13.32 -23.91
CA MET A 1 -11.32 13.19 -24.23
C MET A 1 -11.77 13.89 -25.52
N LEU A 2 -11.79 15.24 -25.63
CA LEU A 2 -12.29 15.92 -26.84
C LEU A 2 -11.52 15.54 -28.12
N PHE A 3 -10.19 15.41 -28.02
CA PHE A 3 -9.36 14.90 -29.11
C PHE A 3 -9.77 13.48 -29.55
N ALA A 4 -9.99 12.58 -28.59
CA ALA A 4 -10.40 11.20 -28.86
C ALA A 4 -11.77 11.12 -29.54
N LEU A 5 -12.71 12.02 -29.17
CA LEU A 5 -14.01 12.11 -29.82
C LEU A 5 -13.90 12.58 -31.29
N LYS A 6 -12.99 13.51 -31.58
CA LYS A 6 -12.77 14.06 -32.93
C LYS A 6 -11.97 13.11 -33.83
N HIS A 7 -10.95 12.43 -33.29
CA HIS A 7 -10.01 11.57 -34.01
C HIS A 7 -10.06 10.12 -33.50
N ARG A 8 -11.22 9.48 -33.62
CA ARG A 8 -11.53 8.16 -33.03
C ARG A 8 -10.62 7.05 -33.55
N VAL A 9 -10.43 6.97 -34.87
CA VAL A 9 -9.61 5.94 -35.52
C VAL A 9 -8.16 6.06 -35.09
N LEU A 10 -7.60 7.28 -35.11
CA LEU A 10 -6.23 7.54 -34.65
C LEU A 10 -6.05 7.16 -33.18
N SER A 11 -7.03 7.48 -32.34
CA SER A 11 -6.99 7.19 -30.91
C SER A 11 -7.03 5.68 -30.61
N LEU A 12 -7.85 4.92 -31.33
CA LEU A 12 -7.87 3.46 -31.25
C LEU A 12 -6.54 2.86 -31.75
N LEU A 13 -6.00 3.39 -32.84
CA LEU A 13 -4.73 2.93 -33.40
C LEU A 13 -3.57 3.14 -32.41
N ILE A 14 -3.53 4.27 -31.69
CA ILE A 14 -2.54 4.53 -30.64
C ILE A 14 -2.62 3.44 -29.55
N ILE A 15 -3.82 3.11 -29.06
CA ILE A 15 -3.98 2.08 -28.02
C ILE A 15 -3.55 0.71 -28.52
N ILE A 16 -3.92 0.35 -29.75
CA ILE A 16 -3.55 -0.94 -30.35
C ILE A 16 -2.03 -1.03 -30.48
N VAL A 17 -1.37 0.01 -31.02
CA VAL A 17 0.09 0.01 -31.21
C VAL A 17 0.83 -0.12 -29.89
N ILE A 18 0.45 0.66 -28.86
CA ILE A 18 1.10 0.56 -27.55
C ILE A 18 0.84 -0.83 -26.92
N SER A 19 -0.37 -1.37 -27.05
CA SER A 19 -0.68 -2.72 -26.57
C SER A 19 0.13 -3.79 -27.28
N SER A 20 0.30 -3.70 -28.60
CA SER A 20 1.14 -4.61 -29.38
C SER A 20 2.61 -4.56 -28.95
N ILE A 21 3.12 -3.39 -28.58
CA ILE A 21 4.47 -3.23 -28.02
C ILE A 21 4.56 -3.85 -26.63
N ALA A 22 3.53 -3.72 -25.79
CA ALA A 22 3.52 -4.23 -24.42
C ALA A 22 3.49 -5.77 -24.33
N ILE A 23 2.75 -6.45 -25.21
CA ILE A 23 2.58 -7.92 -25.20
C ILE A 23 3.91 -8.71 -25.10
N PRO A 24 4.92 -8.52 -25.97
CA PRO A 24 6.15 -9.29 -25.91
C PRO A 24 6.95 -9.07 -24.62
N TYR A 25 6.82 -7.91 -23.98
CA TYR A 25 7.43 -7.66 -22.67
C TYR A 25 6.60 -8.28 -21.54
N ALA A 26 5.26 -8.23 -21.62
CA ALA A 26 4.39 -8.85 -20.63
C ALA A 26 4.66 -10.36 -20.51
N LEU A 27 4.96 -11.03 -21.62
CA LEU A 27 5.34 -12.45 -21.64
C LEU A 27 6.72 -12.74 -21.01
N LYS A 28 7.56 -11.71 -20.78
CA LYS A 28 8.88 -11.83 -20.16
C LYS A 28 8.88 -11.60 -18.65
N VAL A 29 7.72 -11.32 -18.05
CA VAL A 29 7.61 -11.12 -16.59
C VAL A 29 8.00 -12.41 -15.88
N ARG A 30 9.04 -12.33 -15.05
CA ARG A 30 9.57 -13.47 -14.27
C ARG A 30 8.97 -13.49 -12.87
N LEU A 31 8.92 -14.68 -12.27
CA LEU A 31 8.58 -14.83 -10.86
C LEU A 31 9.83 -14.61 -9.99
N ASP A 32 9.69 -13.96 -8.84
CA ASP A 32 10.73 -13.86 -7.81
C ASP A 32 10.13 -14.13 -6.43
N VAL A 33 10.45 -15.30 -5.88
CA VAL A 33 10.06 -15.74 -4.54
C VAL A 33 11.20 -15.64 -3.53
N SER A 34 12.30 -14.98 -3.89
CA SER A 34 13.45 -14.85 -3.02
C SER A 34 13.17 -13.87 -1.87
N THR A 35 13.75 -14.19 -0.72
CA THR A 35 13.78 -13.38 0.49
C THR A 35 14.65 -12.14 0.35
N ARG A 36 15.55 -12.10 -0.64
CA ARG A 36 16.43 -10.94 -0.92
C ARG A 36 15.65 -9.67 -1.20
N GLY A 37 14.51 -9.76 -1.88
CA GLY A 37 13.65 -8.60 -2.13
C GLY A 37 13.14 -7.94 -0.84
N MET A 38 13.06 -8.69 0.26
CA MET A 38 12.62 -8.19 1.56
C MET A 38 13.71 -7.38 2.27
N MET A 39 14.96 -7.42 1.81
CA MET A 39 16.09 -6.76 2.46
C MET A 39 16.24 -5.30 1.98
N GLU A 40 16.93 -4.49 2.80
CA GLU A 40 17.27 -3.10 2.47
C GLU A 40 18.32 -3.04 1.35
N GLU A 41 18.05 -2.23 0.32
CA GLU A 41 18.97 -2.04 -0.80
C GLU A 41 20.25 -1.31 -0.37
N GLY A 42 21.42 -1.83 -0.75
CA GLY A 42 22.72 -1.22 -0.43
C GLY A 42 23.18 -1.40 1.02
N ASP A 43 22.56 -2.30 1.80
CA ASP A 43 22.94 -2.54 3.20
C ASP A 43 24.34 -3.18 3.31
N LYS A 44 25.22 -2.57 4.12
CA LYS A 44 26.55 -3.11 4.44
C LYS A 44 26.46 -4.48 5.14
N ASP A 45 25.37 -4.74 5.86
CA ASP A 45 25.15 -6.03 6.50
C ASP A 45 24.87 -7.15 5.49
N LEU A 46 24.27 -6.82 4.33
CA LEU A 46 24.11 -7.78 3.24
C LEU A 46 25.48 -8.18 2.65
N SER A 47 26.40 -7.22 2.47
CA SER A 47 27.75 -7.52 2.00
C SER A 47 28.52 -8.40 2.99
N PHE A 48 28.40 -8.12 4.29
CA PHE A 48 29.01 -8.94 5.34
C PHE A 48 28.42 -10.36 5.40
N TYR A 49 27.12 -10.49 5.19
CA TYR A 49 26.45 -11.79 5.05
C TYR A 49 26.96 -12.57 3.84
N GLU A 50 27.02 -11.94 2.65
CA GLU A 50 27.55 -12.59 1.44
C GLU A 50 29.02 -13.02 1.62
N GLU A 51 29.84 -12.21 2.30
CA GLU A 51 31.20 -12.58 2.65
C GLU A 51 31.25 -13.79 3.59
N THR A 52 30.35 -13.81 4.58
CA THR A 52 30.24 -14.93 5.53
C THR A 52 29.93 -16.23 4.81
N LEU A 53 28.98 -16.21 3.85
CA LEU A 53 28.65 -17.38 3.04
C LEU A 53 29.83 -17.87 2.17
N ARG A 54 30.63 -16.93 1.63
CA ARG A 54 31.83 -17.29 0.86
C ARG A 54 32.91 -17.95 1.72
N ARG A 55 33.08 -17.51 2.97
CA ARG A 55 34.12 -17.99 3.88
C ARG A 55 33.75 -19.30 4.58
N PHE A 56 32.53 -19.40 5.09
CA PHE A 56 32.10 -20.48 5.99
C PHE A 56 31.04 -21.41 5.37
N GLY A 57 30.64 -21.17 4.12
CA GLY A 57 29.67 -21.99 3.40
C GLY A 57 28.22 -21.49 3.51
N THR A 58 27.31 -22.24 2.89
CA THR A 58 25.89 -21.89 2.75
C THR A 58 25.10 -22.09 4.06
N ASP A 59 24.12 -21.23 4.30
CA ASP A 59 23.02 -21.42 5.26
C ASP A 59 21.72 -21.88 4.58
N ASN A 60 21.72 -22.03 3.25
CA ASN A 60 20.63 -22.65 2.51
C ASN A 60 20.66 -24.17 2.71
N ILE A 61 20.06 -24.61 3.81
CA ILE A 61 19.97 -26.02 4.21
C ILE A 61 18.53 -26.49 4.00
N SER A 62 18.37 -27.59 3.25
CA SER A 62 17.12 -28.34 3.21
C SER A 62 17.24 -29.55 4.12
N VAL A 63 16.34 -29.68 5.09
CA VAL A 63 16.32 -30.78 6.05
C VAL A 63 15.35 -31.84 5.56
N ILE A 64 15.85 -33.04 5.31
CA ILE A 64 15.02 -34.23 5.11
C ILE A 64 14.82 -34.88 6.46
N TYR A 65 13.60 -34.77 6.96
CA TYR A 65 13.18 -35.38 8.21
C TYR A 65 12.70 -36.80 7.94
N VAL A 66 13.20 -37.76 8.73
CA VAL A 66 12.79 -39.16 8.71
C VAL A 66 12.42 -39.58 10.14
N ARG A 67 11.28 -40.27 10.31
CA ARG A 67 10.88 -40.88 11.58
C ARG A 67 10.40 -42.31 11.35
N ASP A 68 10.87 -43.21 12.21
CA ASP A 68 10.43 -44.60 12.24
C ASP A 68 10.66 -45.21 13.64
N LYS A 69 9.75 -46.06 14.12
CA LYS A 69 9.92 -46.74 15.41
C LYS A 69 11.16 -47.64 15.48
N LYS A 70 11.61 -48.19 14.35
CA LYS A 70 12.77 -49.09 14.20
C LYS A 70 13.83 -48.49 13.27
N LEU A 71 14.04 -47.17 13.35
CA LEU A 71 14.94 -46.42 12.48
C LEU A 71 16.37 -47.00 12.46
N PHE A 72 16.90 -47.37 13.64
CA PHE A 72 18.20 -48.04 13.78
C PHE A 72 18.05 -49.56 13.67
N SER A 73 17.70 -50.02 12.47
CA SER A 73 17.76 -51.44 12.11
C SER A 73 18.56 -51.61 10.81
N PRO A 74 19.25 -52.73 10.59
CA PRO A 74 20.04 -52.98 9.38
C PRO A 74 19.32 -52.62 8.08
N ALA A 75 18.07 -53.08 7.94
CA ALA A 75 17.26 -52.80 6.76
C ALA A 75 16.96 -51.31 6.59
N LYS A 76 16.58 -50.59 7.66
CA LYS A 76 16.21 -49.18 7.59
C LYS A 76 17.43 -48.27 7.40
N LEU A 77 18.57 -48.59 8.03
CA LEU A 77 19.82 -47.86 7.85
C LEU A 77 20.35 -48.01 6.43
N LYS A 78 20.22 -49.19 5.81
CA LYS A 78 20.52 -49.37 4.39
C LYS A 78 19.65 -48.47 3.50
N ARG A 79 18.33 -48.48 3.71
CA ARG A 79 17.40 -47.61 2.94
C ARG A 79 17.70 -46.13 3.15
N LEU A 80 18.13 -45.74 4.35
CA LEU A 80 18.50 -44.36 4.66
C LEU A 80 19.82 -43.95 3.97
N GLN A 81 20.78 -44.86 3.87
CA GLN A 81 22.03 -44.64 3.14
C GLN A 81 21.77 -44.51 1.63
N ASP A 82 20.96 -45.42 1.06
CA ASP A 82 20.52 -45.34 -0.34
C ASP A 82 19.91 -43.96 -0.64
N LEU A 83 19.02 -43.49 0.24
CA LEU A 83 18.42 -42.16 0.15
C LEU A 83 19.46 -41.03 0.24
N ALA A 84 20.42 -41.11 1.17
CA ALA A 84 21.44 -40.08 1.34
C ALA A 84 22.31 -39.93 0.07
N TYR A 85 22.74 -41.04 -0.53
CA TYR A 85 23.52 -41.04 -1.76
C TYR A 85 22.71 -40.55 -2.97
N GLU A 86 21.46 -40.99 -3.12
CA GLU A 86 20.59 -40.51 -4.19
C GLU A 86 20.32 -39.00 -4.10
N LEU A 87 20.27 -38.44 -2.88
CA LEU A 87 20.16 -37.01 -2.65
C LEU A 87 21.47 -36.26 -2.87
N GLU A 88 22.62 -36.87 -2.59
CA GLU A 88 23.94 -36.28 -2.80
C GLU A 88 24.29 -36.17 -4.29
N ASP A 89 23.87 -37.15 -5.10
CA ASP A 89 24.02 -37.15 -6.57
C ASP A 89 23.11 -36.12 -7.28
N LEU A 90 22.19 -35.47 -6.55
CA LEU A 90 21.23 -34.54 -7.13
C LEU A 90 21.91 -33.22 -7.56
N PRO A 91 21.77 -32.78 -8.83
CA PRO A 91 22.36 -31.52 -9.29
C PRO A 91 21.90 -30.32 -8.45
N GLY A 92 22.86 -29.58 -7.90
CA GLY A 92 22.61 -28.42 -7.01
C GLY A 92 22.68 -28.75 -5.51
N VAL A 93 22.86 -30.01 -5.13
CA VAL A 93 23.27 -30.42 -3.78
C VAL A 93 24.80 -30.45 -3.73
N LYS A 94 25.39 -29.70 -2.81
CA LYS A 94 26.86 -29.64 -2.65
C LYS A 94 27.38 -30.77 -1.75
N ARG A 95 26.61 -31.11 -0.71
CA ARG A 95 26.96 -32.08 0.33
C ARG A 95 25.72 -32.46 1.12
N VAL A 96 25.67 -33.71 1.57
CA VAL A 96 24.65 -34.18 2.52
C VAL A 96 25.30 -34.45 3.88
N ASP A 97 24.95 -33.63 4.88
CA ASP A 97 25.36 -33.85 6.26
C ASP A 97 24.39 -34.87 6.91
N SER A 98 24.92 -36.04 7.28
CA SER A 98 24.16 -37.17 7.84
C SER A 98 25.01 -38.01 8.79
N ILE A 99 24.42 -39.04 9.40
CA ILE A 99 25.17 -40.02 10.22
C ILE A 99 26.22 -40.82 9.42
N PHE A 100 26.14 -40.82 8.08
CA PHE A 100 27.10 -41.52 7.21
C PHE A 100 28.28 -40.63 6.80
N SER A 101 28.16 -39.31 6.95
CA SER A 101 29.18 -38.33 6.54
C SER A 101 29.75 -37.51 7.70
N VAL A 102 29.12 -37.54 8.87
CA VAL A 102 29.61 -36.85 10.06
C VAL A 102 30.77 -37.63 10.69
N ASN A 103 31.88 -36.95 10.93
CA ASN A 103 33.02 -37.53 11.62
C ASN A 103 32.74 -37.76 13.10
N ASN A 104 33.16 -38.92 13.57
CA ASN A 104 33.08 -39.37 14.95
C ASN A 104 34.50 -39.58 15.50
N PHE A 105 34.64 -39.29 16.78
CA PHE A 105 35.88 -39.51 17.54
C PHE A 105 35.54 -40.51 18.64
N LYS A 106 36.31 -41.60 18.73
CA LYS A 106 36.09 -42.64 19.73
C LYS A 106 37.40 -43.00 20.40
N ALA A 107 37.39 -43.05 21.73
CA ALA A 107 38.51 -43.59 22.49
C ALA A 107 38.72 -45.08 22.17
N SER A 108 39.95 -45.46 21.85
CA SER A 108 40.39 -46.83 21.57
C SER A 108 41.62 -47.20 22.42
N PRO A 109 41.86 -48.48 22.75
CA PRO A 109 43.08 -48.90 23.46
C PRO A 109 44.38 -48.47 22.76
N GLU A 110 44.36 -48.26 21.44
CA GLU A 110 45.52 -47.82 20.63
C GLU A 110 45.60 -46.29 20.43
N GLY A 111 44.62 -45.53 20.95
CA GLY A 111 44.57 -44.08 20.82
C GLY A 111 43.19 -43.55 20.46
N LEU A 112 43.11 -42.64 19.49
CA LEU A 112 41.86 -42.06 19.00
C LEU A 112 41.49 -42.67 17.65
N GLU A 113 40.32 -43.27 17.58
CA GLU A 113 39.73 -43.72 16.32
C GLU A 113 38.94 -42.55 15.69
N THR A 114 39.22 -42.27 14.41
CA THR A 114 38.60 -41.18 13.65
C THR A 114 38.02 -41.72 12.35
N GLY A 115 36.75 -41.42 12.08
CA GLY A 115 36.07 -41.83 10.85
C GLY A 115 34.59 -41.45 10.89
N PRO A 116 33.80 -41.82 9.87
CA PRO A 116 32.35 -41.59 9.88
C PRO A 116 31.68 -42.27 11.08
N LEU A 117 30.60 -41.69 11.59
CA LEU A 117 29.81 -42.31 12.67
C LEU A 117 29.26 -43.69 12.26
N VAL A 118 28.92 -43.84 10.98
CA VAL A 118 28.55 -45.11 10.36
C VAL A 118 29.47 -45.36 9.17
N ASP A 119 30.56 -46.08 9.43
CA ASP A 119 31.57 -46.40 8.42
C ASP A 119 31.15 -47.60 7.54
N TRP A 120 30.56 -48.63 8.14
CA TRP A 120 29.90 -49.74 7.44
C TRP A 120 28.46 -49.95 7.93
N LEU A 121 27.62 -50.50 7.06
CA LEU A 121 26.25 -50.85 7.41
C LEU A 121 26.23 -52.00 8.43
N PRO A 122 25.43 -51.92 9.51
CA PRO A 122 25.35 -53.00 10.48
C PRO A 122 24.63 -54.21 9.89
N GLU A 123 25.17 -55.41 10.12
CA GLU A 123 24.52 -56.67 9.73
C GLU A 123 23.59 -57.17 10.85
N THR A 124 23.93 -56.86 12.10
CA THR A 124 23.18 -57.30 13.28
C THR A 124 22.47 -56.14 13.98
N LYS A 125 21.40 -56.47 14.72
CA LYS A 125 20.71 -55.49 15.56
C LYS A 125 21.65 -54.91 16.63
N LYS A 126 22.58 -55.72 17.15
CA LYS A 126 23.53 -55.30 18.18
C LYS A 126 24.46 -54.19 17.68
N GLU A 127 24.96 -54.31 16.45
CA GLU A 127 25.75 -53.25 15.80
C GLU A 127 24.93 -51.99 15.56
N ALA A 128 23.66 -52.13 15.13
CA ALA A 128 22.77 -50.99 14.96
C ALA A 128 22.47 -50.26 16.29
N ASP A 129 22.31 -51.01 17.39
CA ASP A 129 22.15 -50.46 18.73
C ASP A 129 23.44 -49.75 19.21
N GLU A 130 24.63 -50.23 18.82
CA GLU A 130 25.90 -49.55 19.10
C GLU A 130 26.03 -48.24 18.33
N ILE A 131 25.64 -48.21 17.04
CA ILE A 131 25.58 -46.97 16.25
C ILE A 131 24.67 -45.95 16.93
N LEU A 132 23.48 -46.36 17.37
CA LEU A 132 22.57 -45.47 18.10
C LEU A 132 23.21 -44.97 19.40
N HIS A 133 23.89 -45.84 20.15
CA HIS A 133 24.59 -45.45 21.38
C HIS A 133 25.68 -44.39 21.10
N ASN A 134 26.48 -44.59 20.06
CA ASN A 134 27.52 -43.65 19.65
C ASN A 134 26.91 -42.32 19.18
N ALA A 135 25.83 -42.36 18.39
CA ALA A 135 25.11 -41.19 17.93
C ALA A 135 24.58 -40.34 19.11
N LEU A 136 23.99 -40.98 20.13
CA LEU A 136 23.43 -40.30 21.29
C LEU A 136 24.50 -39.74 22.25
N ASN A 137 25.70 -40.32 22.25
CA ASN A 137 26.84 -39.83 23.05
C ASN A 137 27.69 -38.77 22.34
N ASN A 138 27.51 -38.59 21.03
CA ASN A 138 28.20 -37.60 20.24
C ASN A 138 27.47 -36.23 20.36
N PRO A 139 28.08 -35.22 20.99
CA PRO A 139 27.44 -33.93 21.26
C PRO A 139 27.17 -33.11 19.99
N ILE A 140 27.80 -33.45 18.86
CA ILE A 140 27.62 -32.78 17.57
C ILE A 140 26.42 -33.38 16.83
N VAL A 141 26.11 -34.66 17.07
CA VAL A 141 25.08 -35.43 16.35
C VAL A 141 23.74 -35.40 17.07
N VAL A 142 23.74 -35.54 18.40
CA VAL A 142 22.51 -35.60 19.20
C VAL A 142 21.73 -34.28 19.12
N LYS A 143 20.42 -34.37 18.90
CA LYS A 143 19.47 -33.28 18.61
C LYS A 143 19.67 -32.53 17.29
N ASP A 144 20.83 -32.61 16.65
CA ASP A 144 21.06 -31.97 15.34
C ASP A 144 20.69 -32.92 14.19
N LEU A 145 21.34 -34.10 14.14
CA LEU A 145 21.11 -35.13 13.14
C LEU A 145 20.24 -36.27 13.67
N VAL A 146 20.35 -36.61 14.96
CA VAL A 146 19.58 -37.71 15.58
C VAL A 146 18.81 -37.20 16.79
N ALA A 147 17.50 -37.43 16.82
CA ALA A 147 16.67 -37.02 17.94
C ALA A 147 17.05 -37.77 19.23
N ALA A 148 16.83 -37.14 20.38
CA ALA A 148 17.17 -37.72 21.69
C ALA A 148 16.40 -39.03 21.99
N ASP A 149 15.28 -39.28 21.31
CA ASP A 149 14.50 -40.52 21.42
C ASP A 149 14.99 -41.65 20.49
N GLY A 150 15.97 -41.38 19.63
CA GLY A 150 16.54 -42.33 18.66
C GLY A 150 15.58 -42.73 17.52
N LYS A 151 14.42 -42.09 17.40
CA LYS A 151 13.37 -42.47 16.42
C LYS A 151 13.26 -41.53 15.24
N SER A 152 13.92 -40.38 15.30
CA SER A 152 13.94 -39.36 14.26
C SER A 152 15.36 -39.00 13.86
N LEU A 153 15.54 -38.70 12.56
CA LEU A 153 16.81 -38.32 11.98
C LEU A 153 16.62 -37.21 10.93
N ALA A 154 17.62 -36.35 10.80
CA ALA A 154 17.73 -35.35 9.74
C ALA A 154 18.88 -35.69 8.77
N LEU A 155 18.60 -35.55 7.48
CA LEU A 155 19.64 -35.38 6.44
C LEU A 155 19.64 -33.90 6.08
N ASN A 156 20.77 -33.22 6.34
CA ASN A 156 20.93 -31.79 6.09
C ASN A 156 21.59 -31.60 4.71
N LEU A 157 20.81 -31.19 3.71
CA LEU A 157 21.29 -30.97 2.35
C LEU A 157 21.78 -29.53 2.22
N LEU A 158 23.08 -29.37 1.97
CA LEU A 158 23.67 -28.07 1.66
C LEU A 158 23.45 -27.78 0.20
N LEU A 159 22.60 -26.81 -0.10
CA LEU A 159 22.27 -26.47 -1.47
C LEU A 159 23.18 -25.38 -2.01
N GLU A 160 23.57 -25.51 -3.28
CA GLU A 160 24.27 -24.44 -3.97
C GLU A 160 23.38 -23.21 -4.09
N SER A 161 23.92 -22.07 -3.68
CA SER A 161 23.28 -20.77 -3.92
C SER A 161 23.61 -20.34 -5.35
N SER A 162 22.83 -20.81 -6.33
CA SER A 162 22.93 -20.30 -7.70
C SER A 162 22.49 -18.83 -7.73
N ARG A 163 23.39 -17.95 -8.17
CA ARG A 163 23.11 -16.51 -8.33
C ARG A 163 22.33 -16.21 -9.61
N GLU A 164 22.31 -17.13 -10.58
CA GLU A 164 21.85 -16.88 -11.95
C GLU A 164 20.52 -17.54 -12.29
N ASP A 165 20.22 -18.74 -11.75
CA ASP A 165 18.93 -19.42 -11.96
C ASP A 165 18.04 -19.30 -10.72
N LYS A 166 17.15 -18.30 -10.70
CA LYS A 166 16.20 -18.07 -9.60
C LYS A 166 15.16 -19.19 -9.45
N ASP A 167 14.94 -19.99 -10.49
CA ASP A 167 14.03 -21.13 -10.46
C ASP A 167 14.72 -22.43 -10.00
N SER A 168 16.05 -22.40 -9.80
CA SER A 168 16.80 -23.61 -9.42
C SER A 168 16.33 -24.17 -8.08
N GLN A 169 16.00 -23.31 -7.10
CA GLN A 169 15.54 -23.74 -5.78
C GLN A 169 14.18 -24.44 -5.83
N ILE A 170 13.29 -23.99 -6.72
CA ILE A 170 11.98 -24.61 -6.94
C ILE A 170 12.18 -26.01 -7.54
N LYS A 171 12.98 -26.10 -8.61
CA LYS A 171 13.29 -27.37 -9.29
C LYS A 171 13.99 -28.37 -8.38
N ILE A 172 14.96 -27.92 -7.58
CA ILE A 172 15.66 -28.75 -6.59
C ILE A 172 14.65 -29.32 -5.58
N SER A 173 13.78 -28.46 -5.02
CA SER A 173 12.74 -28.93 -4.08
C SER A 173 11.77 -29.94 -4.72
N GLU A 174 11.37 -29.74 -5.97
CA GLU A 174 10.56 -30.72 -6.72
C GLU A 174 11.27 -32.06 -6.89
N ASN A 175 12.55 -32.03 -7.26
CA ASN A 175 13.32 -33.26 -7.47
C ASN A 175 13.58 -34.00 -6.16
N ILE A 176 13.79 -33.28 -5.05
CA ILE A 176 13.84 -33.87 -3.70
C ILE A 176 12.52 -34.60 -3.41
N ASP A 177 11.36 -33.97 -3.58
CA ASP A 177 10.06 -34.63 -3.33
C ASP A 177 9.87 -35.88 -4.20
N LYS A 178 10.33 -35.86 -5.47
CA LYS A 178 10.29 -37.03 -6.36
C LYS A 178 11.15 -38.19 -5.83
N ILE A 179 12.30 -37.90 -5.25
CA ILE A 179 13.15 -38.92 -4.61
C ILE A 179 12.45 -39.44 -3.35
N LEU A 180 12.00 -38.54 -2.46
CA LEU A 180 11.31 -38.92 -1.21
C LEU A 180 10.06 -39.78 -1.45
N ALA A 181 9.38 -39.58 -2.59
CA ALA A 181 8.21 -40.38 -2.97
C ALA A 181 8.51 -41.88 -3.04
N LYS A 182 9.73 -42.28 -3.43
CA LYS A 182 10.16 -43.68 -3.50
C LYS A 182 10.34 -44.32 -2.13
N TYR A 183 10.58 -43.52 -1.09
CA TYR A 183 10.87 -43.97 0.27
C TYR A 183 9.71 -43.74 1.25
N HIS A 184 8.57 -43.19 0.79
CA HIS A 184 7.39 -42.96 1.66
C HIS A 184 6.84 -44.23 2.31
N SER A 185 6.92 -45.39 1.65
CA SER A 185 6.53 -46.69 2.21
C SER A 185 7.54 -47.25 3.21
N ASP A 186 8.78 -46.77 3.15
CA ASP A 186 9.91 -47.32 3.91
C ASP A 186 10.04 -46.70 5.29
N PHE A 187 9.31 -45.64 5.64
CA PHE A 187 9.39 -44.95 6.94
C PHE A 187 8.01 -44.50 7.42
N ASP A 188 7.78 -44.48 8.75
CA ASP A 188 6.51 -43.98 9.32
C ASP A 188 6.21 -42.53 8.88
N LYS A 189 7.25 -41.70 8.73
CA LYS A 189 7.14 -40.34 8.23
C LYS A 189 8.43 -39.88 7.56
N ILE A 190 8.31 -39.29 6.37
CA ILE A 190 9.43 -38.67 5.66
C ILE A 190 8.96 -37.40 4.93
N PHE A 191 9.71 -36.31 5.06
CA PHE A 191 9.42 -35.06 4.35
C PHE A 191 10.64 -34.14 4.28
N GLN A 192 10.68 -33.25 3.29
CA GLN A 192 11.62 -32.12 3.27
C GLN A 192 11.04 -30.89 3.98
N PHE A 193 11.91 -30.09 4.57
CA PHE A 193 11.62 -28.76 5.09
C PHE A 193 12.87 -27.88 4.99
N GLY A 194 12.70 -26.62 4.60
CA GLY A 194 13.81 -25.69 4.43
C GLY A 194 13.41 -24.51 3.55
N LEU A 195 14.40 -23.68 3.20
CA LEU A 195 14.15 -22.47 2.42
C LEU A 195 13.60 -22.79 1.02
N SER A 196 14.19 -23.74 0.30
CA SER A 196 13.77 -24.10 -1.07
C SER A 196 12.34 -24.63 -1.13
N TYR A 197 11.95 -25.48 -0.17
CA TYR A 197 10.55 -25.93 -0.04
C TYR A 197 9.60 -24.77 0.30
N THR A 198 10.02 -23.87 1.18
CA THR A 198 9.23 -22.68 1.55
C THR A 198 9.01 -21.77 0.34
N GLN A 199 10.07 -21.47 -0.42
CA GLN A 199 10.02 -20.65 -1.63
C GLN A 199 9.14 -21.29 -2.71
N ARG A 200 9.24 -22.61 -2.92
CA ARG A 200 8.33 -23.34 -3.81
C ARG A 200 6.87 -23.19 -3.37
N LYS A 201 6.56 -23.34 -2.08
CA LYS A 201 5.18 -23.16 -1.57
C LYS A 201 4.67 -21.73 -1.71
N ILE A 202 5.54 -20.73 -1.59
CA ILE A 202 5.20 -19.33 -1.91
C ILE A 202 4.88 -19.21 -3.41
N SER A 203 5.72 -19.78 -4.28
CA SER A 203 5.53 -19.77 -5.74
C SER A 203 4.21 -20.40 -6.16
N GLU A 204 3.91 -21.60 -5.66
CA GLU A 204 2.65 -22.30 -5.92
C GLU A 204 1.45 -21.42 -5.51
N ASN A 205 1.47 -20.82 -4.32
CA ASN A 205 0.40 -19.93 -3.86
C ASN A 205 0.26 -18.66 -4.73
N ILE A 206 1.35 -18.05 -5.17
CA ILE A 206 1.30 -16.87 -6.07
C ILE A 206 0.62 -17.23 -7.39
N ILE A 207 0.96 -18.38 -7.97
CA ILE A 207 0.36 -18.85 -9.23
C ILE A 207 -1.13 -19.16 -9.03
N THR A 208 -1.48 -19.88 -7.96
CA THR A 208 -2.89 -20.17 -7.63
C THR A 208 -3.69 -18.88 -7.44
N ASP A 209 -3.14 -17.90 -6.70
CA ASP A 209 -3.80 -16.60 -6.50
C ASP A 209 -4.04 -15.86 -7.83
N GLN A 210 -3.13 -15.93 -8.81
CA GLN A 210 -3.38 -15.33 -10.14
C GLN A 210 -4.52 -16.02 -10.90
N ILE A 211 -4.61 -17.34 -10.81
CA ILE A 211 -5.63 -18.13 -11.51
C ILE A 211 -7.01 -17.96 -10.84
N GLU A 212 -7.05 -17.81 -9.51
CA GLU A 212 -8.29 -17.73 -8.75
C GLU A 212 -8.77 -16.29 -8.52
N LEU A 213 -7.89 -15.39 -8.03
CA LEU A 213 -8.29 -14.07 -7.55
C LEU A 213 -8.53 -13.07 -8.69
N VAL A 214 -7.76 -13.14 -9.79
CA VAL A 214 -7.92 -12.17 -10.90
C VAL A 214 -9.27 -12.36 -11.60
N PRO A 215 -9.68 -13.58 -12.02
CA PRO A 215 -11.02 -13.78 -12.58
C PRO A 215 -12.13 -13.45 -11.58
N LEU A 216 -11.94 -13.79 -10.30
CA LEU A 216 -12.91 -13.45 -9.25
C LEU A 216 -13.06 -11.93 -9.07
N SER A 217 -11.96 -11.17 -9.17
CA SER A 217 -11.95 -9.70 -9.16
C SER A 217 -12.77 -9.13 -10.32
N VAL A 218 -12.63 -9.70 -11.52
CA VAL A 218 -13.43 -9.32 -12.70
C VAL A 218 -14.91 -9.66 -12.50
N ILE A 219 -15.24 -10.84 -11.97
CA ILE A 219 -16.63 -11.25 -11.72
C ILE A 219 -17.30 -10.31 -10.71
N ILE A 220 -16.63 -9.98 -9.61
CA ILE A 220 -17.20 -9.07 -8.61
C ILE A 220 -17.28 -7.64 -9.12
N LEU A 221 -16.31 -7.19 -9.91
CA LEU A 221 -16.44 -5.92 -10.62
C LEU A 221 -17.68 -5.92 -11.53
N LEU A 222 -17.89 -6.96 -12.32
CA LEU A 222 -19.07 -7.10 -13.16
C LEU A 222 -20.37 -7.08 -12.35
N LEU A 223 -20.42 -7.83 -11.25
CA LEU A 223 -21.59 -7.88 -10.37
C LEU A 223 -21.89 -6.49 -9.76
N THR A 224 -20.87 -5.80 -9.24
CA THR A 224 -21.04 -4.46 -8.65
C THR A 224 -21.47 -3.43 -9.70
N LEU A 225 -20.90 -3.46 -10.90
CA LEU A 225 -21.30 -2.60 -12.02
C LEU A 225 -22.74 -2.89 -12.47
N MET A 226 -23.13 -4.16 -12.58
CA MET A 226 -24.49 -4.56 -12.94
C MET A 226 -25.52 -4.10 -11.91
N LEU A 227 -25.21 -4.20 -10.61
CA LEU A 227 -26.09 -3.73 -9.54
C LEU A 227 -26.28 -2.20 -9.56
N ASN A 228 -25.20 -1.46 -9.84
CA ASN A 228 -25.20 0.01 -9.82
C ASN A 228 -25.77 0.65 -11.09
N ILE A 229 -25.25 0.26 -12.26
CA ILE A 229 -25.55 0.89 -13.56
C ILE A 229 -26.79 0.23 -14.20
N ARG A 230 -27.08 -1.05 -13.88
CA ARG A 230 -28.19 -1.84 -14.44
C ARG A 230 -28.25 -1.83 -15.98
N SER A 231 -27.08 -1.68 -16.63
CA SER A 231 -26.94 -1.68 -18.08
C SER A 231 -25.74 -2.54 -18.46
N PRO A 232 -25.91 -3.68 -19.15
CA PRO A 232 -24.79 -4.53 -19.54
C PRO A 232 -23.80 -3.80 -20.46
N GLY A 233 -24.30 -2.88 -21.30
CA GLY A 233 -23.45 -2.00 -22.11
C GLY A 233 -22.63 -1.00 -21.30
N GLY A 234 -22.99 -0.72 -20.04
CA GLY A 234 -22.15 0.11 -19.16
C GLY A 234 -20.99 -0.67 -18.53
N ALA A 235 -21.14 -1.98 -18.34
CA ALA A 235 -20.16 -2.81 -17.62
C ALA A 235 -18.93 -3.19 -18.45
N VAL A 236 -19.03 -3.17 -19.79
CA VAL A 236 -17.93 -3.55 -20.70
C VAL A 236 -16.81 -2.50 -20.73
N LEU A 237 -17.15 -1.21 -20.60
CA LEU A 237 -16.14 -0.13 -20.65
C LEU A 237 -15.08 -0.31 -19.54
N PRO A 238 -15.45 -0.47 -18.25
CA PRO A 238 -14.49 -0.76 -17.18
C PRO A 238 -13.61 -1.99 -17.42
N MET A 239 -14.11 -3.02 -18.09
CA MET A 239 -13.31 -4.20 -18.41
C MET A 239 -12.25 -3.91 -19.48
N LEU A 240 -12.61 -3.12 -20.50
CA LEU A 240 -11.69 -2.77 -21.58
C LEU A 240 -10.57 -1.85 -21.08
N THR A 241 -10.92 -0.86 -20.26
CA THR A 241 -9.95 0.08 -19.65
C THR A 241 -9.03 -0.67 -18.70
N ALA A 242 -9.58 -1.39 -17.72
CA ALA A 242 -8.80 -2.15 -16.74
C ALA A 242 -7.93 -3.23 -17.39
N GLY A 243 -8.48 -4.03 -18.33
CA GLY A 243 -7.73 -5.08 -19.02
C GLY A 243 -6.54 -4.54 -19.82
N THR A 244 -6.73 -3.39 -20.51
CA THR A 244 -5.65 -2.70 -21.22
C THR A 244 -4.60 -2.18 -20.24
N SER A 245 -5.01 -1.60 -19.11
CA SER A 245 -4.13 -1.11 -18.06
C SER A 245 -3.28 -2.22 -17.44
N VAL A 246 -3.89 -3.39 -17.16
CA VAL A 246 -3.17 -4.57 -16.66
C VAL A 246 -2.14 -5.06 -17.68
N LEU A 247 -2.50 -5.14 -18.96
CA LEU A 247 -1.58 -5.52 -20.03
C LEU A 247 -0.39 -4.57 -20.14
N TRP A 248 -0.64 -3.25 -20.11
CA TRP A 248 0.44 -2.24 -20.17
C TRP A 248 1.33 -2.29 -18.94
N THR A 249 0.74 -2.56 -17.77
CA THR A 249 1.48 -2.72 -16.51
C THR A 249 2.36 -3.95 -16.54
N ALA A 250 1.87 -5.09 -17.05
CA ALA A 250 2.68 -6.29 -17.25
C ALA A 250 3.82 -6.05 -18.27
N GLY A 251 3.54 -5.31 -19.35
CA GLY A 251 4.55 -4.87 -20.32
C GLY A 251 5.64 -4.00 -19.67
N PHE A 252 5.25 -3.06 -18.81
CA PHE A 252 6.17 -2.24 -18.02
C PHE A 252 7.03 -3.08 -17.09
N MET A 253 6.43 -4.03 -16.37
CA MET A 253 7.17 -4.97 -15.52
C MET A 253 8.23 -5.74 -16.31
N GLY A 254 7.86 -6.31 -17.46
CA GLY A 254 8.77 -7.05 -18.31
C GLY A 254 9.88 -6.21 -18.94
N TYR A 255 9.60 -4.94 -19.28
CA TYR A 255 10.59 -4.02 -19.84
C TYR A 255 11.63 -3.59 -18.80
N PHE A 256 11.20 -3.23 -17.60
CA PHE A 256 12.09 -2.81 -16.50
C PHE A 256 12.68 -3.99 -15.70
N GLY A 257 12.33 -5.22 -16.05
CA GLY A 257 12.79 -6.42 -15.34
C GLY A 257 12.25 -6.52 -13.91
N ILE A 258 11.08 -5.92 -13.62
CA ILE A 258 10.43 -6.01 -12.32
C ILE A 258 9.69 -7.36 -12.24
N PRO A 259 10.05 -8.24 -11.29
CA PRO A 259 9.43 -9.56 -11.21
C PRO A 259 8.03 -9.51 -10.58
N LEU A 260 7.26 -10.56 -10.85
CA LEU A 260 6.09 -10.92 -10.08
C LEU A 260 6.55 -11.51 -8.74
N ASN A 261 6.22 -10.84 -7.65
CA ASN A 261 6.62 -11.19 -6.30
C ASN A 261 5.38 -11.17 -5.38
N ILE A 262 5.60 -11.43 -4.09
CA ILE A 262 4.56 -11.53 -3.06
C ILE A 262 3.63 -10.29 -2.98
N LEU A 263 4.11 -9.11 -3.39
CA LEU A 263 3.33 -7.87 -3.37
C LEU A 263 2.81 -7.49 -4.77
N THR A 264 3.65 -7.59 -5.80
CA THR A 264 3.27 -7.20 -7.18
C THR A 264 2.19 -8.11 -7.75
N VAL A 265 2.04 -9.33 -7.21
CA VAL A 265 0.91 -10.25 -7.49
C VAL A 265 -0.47 -9.60 -7.25
N ILE A 266 -0.56 -8.63 -6.34
CA ILE A 266 -1.83 -7.97 -5.98
C ILE A 266 -2.21 -6.88 -7.01
N VAL A 267 -1.23 -6.34 -7.75
CA VAL A 267 -1.42 -5.15 -8.61
C VAL A 267 -2.47 -5.33 -9.70
N PRO A 268 -2.56 -6.45 -10.42
CA PRO A 268 -3.62 -6.63 -11.42
C PRO A 268 -5.04 -6.48 -10.83
N SER A 269 -5.31 -7.11 -9.69
CA SER A 269 -6.60 -6.97 -8.98
C SER A 269 -6.85 -5.54 -8.52
N LEU A 270 -5.81 -4.83 -8.05
CA LEU A 270 -5.91 -3.42 -7.66
C LEU A 270 -6.30 -2.52 -8.83
N ILE A 271 -5.65 -2.69 -9.98
CA ILE A 271 -5.94 -1.90 -11.19
C ILE A 271 -7.38 -2.15 -11.65
N ILE A 272 -7.84 -3.40 -11.61
CA ILE A 272 -9.22 -3.75 -11.98
C ILE A 272 -10.23 -3.06 -11.06
N VAL A 273 -10.01 -3.14 -9.75
CA VAL A 273 -10.95 -2.60 -8.75
C VAL A 273 -10.91 -1.07 -8.72
N ILE A 274 -9.73 -0.48 -8.50
CA ILE A 274 -9.57 0.98 -8.39
C ILE A 274 -9.81 1.67 -9.72
N GLY A 275 -9.29 1.12 -10.82
CA GLY A 275 -9.39 1.74 -12.14
C GLY A 275 -10.82 1.85 -12.67
N SER A 276 -11.72 0.98 -12.20
CA SER A 276 -13.14 1.01 -12.59
C SER A 276 -13.94 2.18 -12.00
N THR A 277 -13.44 2.83 -10.94
CA THR A 277 -14.16 3.91 -10.24
C THR A 277 -14.38 5.13 -11.13
N GLU A 278 -13.33 5.58 -11.83
CA GLU A 278 -13.38 6.69 -12.78
C GLU A 278 -14.35 6.39 -13.93
N ASP A 279 -14.39 5.14 -14.40
CA ASP A 279 -15.32 4.72 -15.44
C ASP A 279 -16.78 4.83 -14.98
N ILE A 280 -17.09 4.48 -13.72
CA ILE A 280 -18.43 4.62 -13.13
C ILE A 280 -18.87 6.09 -13.10
N HIS A 281 -17.99 7.01 -12.67
CA HIS A 281 -18.30 8.45 -12.65
C HIS A 281 -18.54 9.01 -14.06
N ILE A 282 -17.71 8.62 -15.03
CA ILE A 282 -17.88 9.03 -16.44
C ILE A 282 -19.19 8.51 -17.01
N ILE A 283 -19.52 7.22 -16.78
CA ILE A 283 -20.75 6.62 -17.28
C ILE A 283 -21.97 7.30 -16.65
N SER A 284 -21.98 7.50 -15.33
CA SER A 284 -23.11 8.12 -14.61
C SER A 284 -23.38 9.53 -15.11
N GLU A 285 -22.34 10.34 -15.27
CA GLU A 285 -22.48 11.72 -15.75
C GLU A 285 -22.85 11.77 -17.24
N PHE A 286 -22.32 10.88 -18.07
CA PHE A 286 -22.74 10.77 -19.47
C PHE A 286 -24.24 10.48 -19.56
N MET A 287 -24.75 9.56 -18.74
CA MET A 287 -26.17 9.20 -18.71
C MET A 287 -27.04 10.41 -18.30
N ASP A 288 -26.62 11.19 -17.32
CA ASP A 288 -27.34 12.39 -16.87
C ASP A 288 -27.37 13.49 -17.93
N GLU A 289 -26.23 13.80 -18.56
CA GLU A 289 -26.16 14.85 -19.59
C GLU A 289 -26.82 14.41 -20.91
N ASN A 290 -26.70 13.14 -21.29
CA ASN A 290 -27.37 12.62 -22.48
C ASN A 290 -28.89 12.62 -22.34
N ASN A 291 -29.42 12.43 -21.12
CA ASN A 291 -30.85 12.58 -20.85
C ASN A 291 -31.36 14.02 -21.00
N LYS A 292 -30.55 15.00 -20.59
CA LYS A 292 -30.93 16.43 -20.67
C LYS A 292 -30.84 16.95 -22.11
N LEU A 293 -29.77 16.59 -22.81
CA LEU A 293 -29.42 17.20 -24.09
C LEU A 293 -29.95 16.41 -25.29
N ASN A 294 -30.30 15.14 -25.10
CA ASN A 294 -30.73 14.18 -26.12
C ASN A 294 -29.80 14.15 -27.36
N ASN A 295 -28.51 14.46 -27.16
CA ASN A 295 -27.49 14.56 -28.21
C ASN A 295 -26.16 14.02 -27.67
N LYS A 296 -25.75 12.85 -28.15
CA LYS A 296 -24.56 12.13 -27.67
C LYS A 296 -23.28 12.93 -27.79
N ASN A 297 -23.07 13.61 -28.92
CA ASN A 297 -21.84 14.39 -29.14
C ASN A 297 -21.75 15.58 -28.19
N LYS A 298 -22.87 16.29 -27.99
CA LYS A 298 -22.93 17.39 -27.02
C LYS A 298 -22.81 16.88 -25.58
N ALA A 299 -23.41 15.73 -25.26
CA ALA A 299 -23.30 15.11 -23.94
C ALA A 299 -21.83 14.74 -23.62
N ILE A 300 -21.10 14.12 -24.56
CA ILE A 300 -19.68 13.76 -24.36
C ILE A 300 -18.80 15.01 -24.26
N SER A 301 -19.08 16.08 -25.02
CA SER A 301 -18.28 17.31 -24.93
C SER A 301 -18.51 18.05 -23.60
N VAL A 302 -19.76 18.09 -23.12
CA VAL A 302 -20.09 18.64 -21.79
C VAL A 302 -19.47 17.79 -20.69
N LEU A 303 -19.56 16.46 -20.77
CA LEU A 303 -18.91 15.52 -19.86
C LEU A 303 -17.40 15.77 -19.75
N ALA A 304 -16.71 15.87 -20.90
CA ALA A 304 -15.27 16.09 -20.94
C ALA A 304 -14.86 17.39 -20.23
N ASN A 305 -15.65 18.46 -20.39
CA ASN A 305 -15.40 19.75 -19.74
C ASN A 305 -15.76 19.77 -18.25
N LYS A 306 -16.68 18.90 -17.82
CA LYS A 306 -17.21 18.87 -16.45
C LYS A 306 -16.38 17.99 -15.53
N ILE A 307 -15.97 16.81 -16.00
CA ILE A 307 -15.31 15.79 -15.18
C ILE A 307 -13.80 15.66 -15.48
N GLY A 308 -13.31 16.07 -16.64
CA GLY A 308 -11.91 15.83 -17.03
C GLY A 308 -10.86 16.39 -16.06
N VAL A 309 -11.16 17.53 -15.42
CA VAL A 309 -10.29 18.13 -14.39
C VAL A 309 -10.31 17.34 -13.08
N ALA A 310 -11.49 16.85 -12.69
CA ALA A 310 -11.62 16.00 -11.51
C ALA A 310 -10.79 14.73 -11.69
N ILE A 311 -10.98 14.02 -12.82
CA ILE A 311 -10.20 12.82 -13.16
C ILE A 311 -8.70 13.12 -13.13
N LEU A 312 -8.24 14.19 -13.79
CA LEU A 312 -6.80 14.50 -13.79
C LEU A 312 -6.24 14.64 -12.36
N LEU A 313 -7.00 15.28 -11.47
CA LEU A 313 -6.56 15.51 -10.11
C LEU A 313 -6.54 14.21 -9.29
N THR A 314 -7.57 13.38 -9.46
CA THR A 314 -7.74 12.12 -8.74
C THR A 314 -6.72 11.08 -9.21
N SER A 315 -6.39 11.09 -10.50
CA SER A 315 -5.28 10.31 -11.07
C SER A 315 -3.93 10.74 -10.48
N ILE A 316 -3.70 12.05 -10.32
CA ILE A 316 -2.45 12.56 -9.71
C ILE A 316 -2.38 12.19 -8.24
N THR A 317 -3.45 12.33 -7.46
CA THR A 317 -3.45 11.95 -6.04
C THR A 317 -3.26 10.45 -5.85
N THR A 318 -3.94 9.63 -6.66
CA THR A 318 -3.78 8.18 -6.64
C THR A 318 -2.36 7.78 -7.00
N PHE A 319 -1.81 8.33 -8.09
CA PHE A 319 -0.41 8.15 -8.48
C PHE A 319 0.53 8.50 -7.33
N LEU A 320 0.39 9.68 -6.71
CA LEU A 320 1.26 10.12 -5.62
C LEU A 320 1.10 9.25 -4.36
N GLY A 321 -0.10 8.75 -4.08
CA GLY A 321 -0.37 7.84 -2.97
C GLY A 321 0.41 6.53 -3.09
N PHE A 322 0.32 5.87 -4.24
CA PHE A 322 1.09 4.65 -4.51
C PHE A 322 2.59 4.94 -4.70
N PHE A 323 2.93 6.08 -5.30
CA PHE A 323 4.33 6.45 -5.55
C PHE A 323 5.06 6.75 -4.24
N SER A 324 4.36 7.23 -3.21
CA SER A 324 4.93 7.44 -1.87
C SER A 324 5.54 6.17 -1.24
N ILE A 325 5.10 4.98 -1.67
CA ILE A 325 5.63 3.69 -1.21
C ILE A 325 7.04 3.47 -1.75
N THR A 326 7.39 4.05 -2.90
CA THR A 326 8.74 3.96 -3.49
C THR A 326 9.82 4.65 -2.64
N LEU A 327 9.42 5.51 -1.70
CA LEU A 327 10.32 6.13 -0.72
C LEU A 327 10.83 5.11 0.31
N ASN A 328 10.16 3.96 0.45
CA ASN A 328 10.61 2.88 1.30
C ASN A 328 11.92 2.28 0.78
N LYS A 329 12.78 1.78 1.67
CA LYS A 329 14.07 1.19 1.27
C LYS A 329 14.01 -0.30 0.91
N ILE A 330 12.90 -0.97 1.21
CA ILE A 330 12.72 -2.39 0.89
C ILE A 330 12.36 -2.55 -0.58
N THR A 331 13.11 -3.42 -1.28
CA THR A 331 12.99 -3.61 -2.72
C THR A 331 11.59 -4.05 -3.15
N LEU A 332 10.95 -4.97 -2.41
CA LEU A 332 9.57 -5.40 -2.72
C LEU A 332 8.57 -4.24 -2.68
N LEU A 333 8.67 -3.35 -1.67
CA LEU A 333 7.80 -2.20 -1.52
C LEU A 333 8.05 -1.15 -2.62
N LYS A 334 9.31 -0.92 -2.99
CA LYS A 334 9.67 -0.07 -4.13
C LYS A 334 9.10 -0.58 -5.45
N GLN A 335 9.30 -1.86 -5.73
CA GLN A 335 8.79 -2.50 -6.95
C GLN A 335 7.27 -2.43 -7.00
N PHE A 336 6.59 -2.75 -5.89
CA PHE A 336 5.14 -2.59 -5.78
C PHE A 336 4.73 -1.14 -6.05
N GLY A 337 5.38 -0.16 -5.42
CA GLY A 337 5.10 1.26 -5.60
C GLY A 337 5.24 1.71 -7.05
N TRP A 338 6.31 1.34 -7.74
CA TRP A 338 6.51 1.66 -9.17
C TRP A 338 5.44 1.06 -10.06
N VAL A 339 5.18 -0.24 -9.92
CA VAL A 339 4.25 -0.98 -10.80
C VAL A 339 2.81 -0.51 -10.58
N SER A 340 2.38 -0.36 -9.33
CA SER A 340 1.05 0.14 -8.99
C SER A 340 0.84 1.59 -9.41
N SER A 341 1.82 2.47 -9.18
CA SER A 341 1.74 3.88 -9.61
C SER A 341 1.65 4.00 -11.12
N PHE A 342 2.45 3.24 -11.87
CA PHE A 342 2.37 3.22 -13.32
C PHE A 342 1.00 2.74 -13.78
N GLY A 343 0.53 1.59 -13.30
CA GLY A 343 -0.74 1.01 -13.70
C GLY A 343 -1.96 1.89 -13.41
N LEU A 344 -1.98 2.52 -12.23
CA LEU A 344 -3.06 3.43 -11.83
C LEU A 344 -2.95 4.82 -12.47
N PHE A 345 -1.78 5.21 -12.98
CA PHE A 345 -1.63 6.44 -13.76
C PHE A 345 -2.03 6.25 -15.23
N VAL A 346 -1.69 5.11 -15.85
CA VAL A 346 -2.07 4.84 -17.25
C VAL A 346 -3.56 4.55 -17.40
N ASN A 347 -4.22 3.99 -16.38
CA ASN A 347 -5.64 3.68 -16.42
C ASN A 347 -6.55 4.89 -16.76
N PRO A 348 -6.50 6.02 -16.03
CA PRO A 348 -7.28 7.21 -16.38
C PRO A 348 -6.96 7.77 -17.76
N LEU A 349 -5.72 7.64 -18.23
CA LEU A 349 -5.33 8.05 -19.58
C LEU A 349 -6.02 7.17 -20.63
N ILE A 350 -6.02 5.85 -20.42
CA ILE A 350 -6.73 4.89 -21.25
C ILE A 350 -8.24 5.18 -21.22
N THR A 351 -8.82 5.40 -20.05
CA THR A 351 -10.23 5.78 -19.87
C THR A 351 -10.56 7.09 -20.60
N CYS A 352 -9.72 8.11 -20.52
CA CYS A 352 -9.90 9.39 -21.21
C CYS A 352 -9.85 9.29 -22.74
N ILE A 353 -9.30 8.21 -23.28
CA ILE A 353 -9.21 7.90 -24.72
C ILE A 353 -10.34 6.96 -25.14
N LEU A 354 -10.53 5.84 -24.44
CA LEU A 354 -11.51 4.80 -24.77
C LEU A 354 -12.94 5.21 -24.44
N ALA A 355 -13.21 5.83 -23.29
CA ALA A 355 -14.58 6.10 -22.84
C ALA A 355 -15.38 6.98 -23.83
N PRO A 356 -14.84 8.09 -24.37
CA PRO A 356 -15.57 8.89 -25.37
C PRO A 356 -15.92 8.11 -26.65
N ILE A 357 -15.03 7.22 -27.08
CA ILE A 357 -15.21 6.40 -28.28
C ILE A 357 -16.27 5.32 -27.99
N TYR A 358 -16.14 4.63 -26.86
CA TYR A 358 -17.07 3.60 -26.44
C TYR A 358 -18.49 4.15 -26.26
N LEU A 359 -18.66 5.24 -25.50
CA LEU A 359 -19.97 5.83 -25.23
C LEU A 359 -20.66 6.38 -26.49
N TYR A 360 -19.88 6.76 -27.51
CA TYR A 360 -20.43 7.17 -28.79
C TYR A 360 -21.09 6.01 -29.53
N TYR A 361 -20.40 4.86 -29.63
CA TYR A 361 -20.89 3.67 -30.36
C TYR A 361 -21.86 2.82 -29.53
N PHE A 362 -21.60 2.66 -28.24
CA PHE A 362 -22.34 1.82 -27.29
C PHE A 362 -22.87 2.64 -26.10
N PRO A 363 -23.74 3.63 -26.33
CA PRO A 363 -24.29 4.41 -25.23
C PRO A 363 -25.14 3.51 -24.31
N PRO A 364 -24.87 3.48 -23.00
CA PRO A 364 -25.68 2.73 -22.06
C PRO A 364 -27.13 3.26 -22.10
N LYS A 365 -28.08 2.36 -22.37
CA LYS A 365 -29.51 2.68 -22.30
C LYS A 365 -29.95 2.69 -20.84
N LEU A 366 -30.67 3.74 -20.41
CA LEU A 366 -31.30 3.72 -19.10
C LEU A 366 -32.41 2.68 -19.07
N ALA A 367 -32.39 1.80 -18.06
CA ALA A 367 -33.60 1.17 -17.61
C ALA A 367 -34.58 2.27 -17.15
N ARG A 368 -35.79 2.29 -17.72
CA ARG A 368 -36.88 3.21 -17.34
C ARG A 368 -36.97 3.27 -15.80
N ARG A 369 -36.72 4.45 -15.21
CA ARG A 369 -36.85 4.69 -13.75
C ARG A 369 -38.26 4.28 -13.32
N GLN A 370 -38.44 3.10 -12.72
CA GLN A 370 -39.70 2.79 -12.05
C GLN A 370 -39.80 3.63 -10.77
N LYS A 371 -40.94 4.31 -10.62
CA LYS A 371 -41.33 5.26 -9.55
C LYS A 371 -41.53 4.61 -8.16
N LYS A 372 -41.01 3.42 -7.87
CA LYS A 372 -41.09 2.85 -6.52
C LYS A 372 -40.00 3.48 -5.63
N GLU A 373 -40.39 4.01 -4.47
CA GLU A 373 -39.41 4.39 -3.44
C GLU A 373 -38.60 3.15 -3.05
N SER A 374 -37.35 3.11 -3.49
CA SER A 374 -36.41 2.08 -3.08
C SER A 374 -36.06 2.28 -1.60
N VAL A 375 -35.88 1.18 -0.85
CA VAL A 375 -35.34 1.18 0.53
C VAL A 375 -34.11 2.10 0.65
N PHE A 376 -33.29 2.17 -0.41
CA PHE A 376 -32.11 3.03 -0.48
C PHE A 376 -32.41 4.53 -0.34
N LYS A 377 -33.52 5.01 -0.91
CA LYS A 377 -33.96 6.42 -0.78
C LYS A 377 -34.37 6.77 0.65
N ILE A 378 -34.90 5.81 1.40
CA ILE A 378 -35.27 5.99 2.81
C ILE A 378 -34.00 6.13 3.66
N ILE A 379 -33.00 5.27 3.42
CA ILE A 379 -31.69 5.32 4.09
C ILE A 379 -30.99 6.64 3.79
N GLU A 380 -30.95 7.07 2.54
CA GLU A 380 -30.40 8.34 2.09
C GLU A 380 -31.03 9.53 2.85
N LYS A 381 -32.37 9.65 2.85
CA LYS A 381 -33.07 10.72 3.57
C LYS A 381 -32.76 10.71 5.07
N LYS A 382 -32.72 9.53 5.70
CA LYS A 382 -32.38 9.40 7.14
C LYS A 382 -30.94 9.81 7.42
N LEU A 383 -30.00 9.41 6.58
CA LEU A 383 -28.59 9.74 6.72
C LEU A 383 -28.35 11.24 6.58
N ILE A 384 -28.95 11.86 5.56
CA ILE A 384 -28.88 13.32 5.34
C ILE A 384 -29.45 14.06 6.56
N HIS A 385 -30.63 13.66 7.03
CA HIS A 385 -31.25 14.27 8.20
C HIS A 385 -30.37 14.13 9.46
N PHE A 386 -29.76 12.96 9.66
CA PHE A 386 -28.84 12.72 10.78
C PHE A 386 -27.61 13.63 10.72
N VAL A 387 -26.96 13.74 9.55
CA VAL A 387 -25.77 14.57 9.33
C VAL A 387 -26.08 16.05 9.55
N LEU A 388 -27.21 16.54 9.02
CA LEU A 388 -27.57 17.95 9.12
C LEU A 388 -27.93 18.37 10.56
N ASN A 389 -28.56 17.50 11.34
CA ASN A 389 -29.05 17.83 12.68
C ASN A 389 -28.06 17.52 13.82
N ASN A 390 -27.11 16.59 13.62
CA ASN A 390 -26.24 16.08 14.71
C ASN A 390 -24.75 16.41 14.55
N LYS A 391 -24.41 17.49 13.83
CA LYS A 391 -23.03 17.88 13.48
C LYS A 391 -22.04 17.83 14.66
N LYS A 392 -22.40 18.40 15.82
CA LYS A 392 -21.53 18.40 17.01
C LYS A 392 -21.33 16.99 17.59
N ALA A 393 -22.39 16.19 17.64
CA ALA A 393 -22.32 14.82 18.15
C ALA A 393 -21.45 13.94 17.24
N ILE A 394 -21.54 14.13 15.91
CA ILE A 394 -20.69 13.44 14.94
C ILE A 394 -19.21 13.77 15.18
N LEU A 395 -18.87 15.06 15.32
CA LEU A 395 -17.49 15.49 15.57
C LEU A 395 -16.94 14.94 16.88
N TRP A 396 -17.68 15.08 17.99
CA TRP A 396 -17.25 14.55 19.29
C TRP A 396 -17.19 13.02 19.32
N GLY A 397 -18.13 12.35 18.65
CA GLY A 397 -18.11 10.90 18.48
C GLY A 397 -16.87 10.42 17.72
N ALA A 398 -16.51 11.10 16.63
CA ALA A 398 -15.30 10.79 15.88
C ALA A 398 -14.02 11.05 16.68
N VAL A 399 -13.96 12.14 17.46
CA VAL A 399 -12.83 12.40 18.37
C VAL A 399 -12.74 11.32 19.46
N GLY A 400 -13.85 10.95 20.09
CA GLY A 400 -13.90 9.90 21.11
C GLY A 400 -13.47 8.54 20.56
N LEU A 401 -14.00 8.13 19.41
CA LEU A 401 -13.64 6.87 18.75
C LEU A 401 -12.18 6.87 18.28
N SER A 402 -11.70 7.99 17.74
CA SER A 402 -10.29 8.13 17.34
C SER A 402 -9.36 8.06 18.55
N THR A 403 -9.75 8.66 19.68
CA THR A 403 -8.99 8.58 20.95
C THR A 403 -8.93 7.14 21.46
N LEU A 404 -10.06 6.42 21.43
CA LEU A 404 -10.11 5.00 21.81
C LEU A 404 -9.14 4.17 20.96
N PHE A 405 -9.21 4.28 19.63
CA PHE A 405 -8.33 3.54 18.73
C PHE A 405 -6.86 3.96 18.86
N PHE A 406 -6.58 5.25 19.07
CA PHE A 406 -5.24 5.77 19.26
C PHE A 406 -4.51 5.11 20.44
N LEU A 407 -5.22 4.81 21.54
CA LEU A 407 -4.66 4.12 22.71
C LEU A 407 -4.16 2.69 22.40
N PHE A 408 -4.65 2.06 21.33
CA PHE A 408 -4.22 0.71 20.93
C PHE A 408 -3.05 0.72 19.94
N ILE A 409 -2.72 1.85 19.30
CA ILE A 409 -1.63 1.94 18.32
C ILE A 409 -0.27 1.48 18.89
N PRO A 410 0.14 1.81 20.14
CA PRO A 410 1.41 1.34 20.69
C PRO A 410 1.52 -0.19 20.84
N LYS A 411 0.40 -0.93 20.78
CA LYS A 411 0.40 -2.40 20.86
C LYS A 411 0.73 -3.09 19.53
N ILE A 412 0.82 -2.34 18.42
CA ILE A 412 1.14 -2.91 17.11
C ILE A 412 2.57 -3.44 17.12
N LYS A 413 2.73 -4.74 16.82
CA LYS A 413 4.03 -5.39 16.69
C LYS A 413 4.50 -5.34 15.25
N VAL A 414 5.74 -4.93 15.03
CA VAL A 414 6.41 -5.07 13.73
C VAL A 414 6.93 -6.50 13.63
N ASN A 415 6.45 -7.27 12.65
CA ASN A 415 6.77 -8.69 12.55
C ASN A 415 6.80 -9.14 11.09
N ASN A 416 7.91 -9.75 10.65
CA ASN A 416 8.09 -10.29 9.31
C ASN A 416 8.36 -11.80 9.40
N ASP A 417 7.32 -12.56 9.71
CA ASP A 417 7.38 -14.02 9.91
C ASP A 417 6.98 -14.77 8.63
N LEU A 418 7.96 -15.39 7.96
CA LEU A 418 7.75 -16.17 6.73
C LEU A 418 6.80 -17.37 6.92
N LEU A 419 6.88 -18.07 8.06
CA LEU A 419 5.97 -19.20 8.34
C LEU A 419 4.58 -18.70 8.75
N GLY A 420 4.54 -17.55 9.42
CA GLY A 420 3.32 -16.81 9.73
C GLY A 420 2.55 -16.31 8.50
N TYR A 421 3.10 -16.44 7.29
CA TYR A 421 2.39 -16.13 6.05
C TYR A 421 1.45 -17.24 5.57
N PHE A 422 1.60 -18.44 6.12
CA PHE A 422 0.75 -19.57 5.79
C PHE A 422 -0.35 -19.76 6.85
N LYS A 423 -1.50 -20.27 6.43
CA LYS A 423 -2.58 -20.69 7.35
C LYS A 423 -2.04 -21.74 8.34
N SER A 424 -2.49 -21.69 9.59
CA SER A 424 -1.99 -22.55 10.68
C SER A 424 -2.17 -24.06 10.46
N ASN A 425 -3.10 -24.46 9.58
CA ASN A 425 -3.38 -25.85 9.21
C ASN A 425 -2.61 -26.33 7.95
N SER A 426 -1.80 -25.47 7.34
CA SER A 426 -1.02 -25.82 6.13
C SER A 426 0.05 -26.88 6.41
N ASP A 427 0.43 -27.63 5.38
CA ASP A 427 1.43 -28.71 5.50
C ASP A 427 2.80 -28.16 5.94
N ILE A 428 3.21 -27.01 5.41
CA ILE A 428 4.48 -26.36 5.77
C ILE A 428 4.58 -26.01 7.26
N VAL A 429 3.50 -25.47 7.86
CA VAL A 429 3.46 -25.15 9.29
C VAL A 429 3.48 -26.42 10.14
N LYS A 430 2.80 -27.49 9.70
CA LYS A 430 2.83 -28.79 10.39
C LYS A 430 4.22 -29.43 10.36
N ARG A 431 4.88 -29.44 9.20
CA ARG A 431 6.26 -29.94 9.03
C ARG A 431 7.24 -29.21 9.94
N SER A 432 7.17 -27.88 9.99
CA SER A 432 7.99 -27.05 10.89
C SER A 432 7.79 -27.43 12.36
N LYS A 433 6.53 -27.56 12.84
CA LYS A 433 6.24 -27.95 14.23
C LYS A 433 6.76 -29.34 14.58
N ILE A 434 6.70 -30.29 13.65
CA ILE A 434 7.22 -31.66 13.86
C ILE A 434 8.74 -31.63 13.94
N LEU A 435 9.40 -30.92 13.02
CA LEU A 435 10.85 -30.78 13.02
C LEU A 435 11.33 -30.16 14.33
N HIS A 436 10.72 -29.05 14.77
CA HIS A 436 11.07 -28.36 16.02
C HIS A 436 10.91 -29.24 17.27
N ARG A 437 9.90 -30.12 17.30
CA ARG A 437 9.65 -30.98 18.46
C ARG A 437 10.74 -32.04 18.64
N ASP A 438 11.24 -32.59 17.53
CA ASP A 438 12.10 -33.79 17.56
C ASP A 438 13.58 -33.45 17.35
N LEU A 439 13.89 -32.37 16.61
CA LEU A 439 15.23 -31.97 16.19
C LEU A 439 15.44 -30.45 16.33
N SER A 440 16.69 -30.04 16.14
CA SER A 440 17.08 -28.63 16.13
C SER A 440 16.45 -27.87 14.96
N GLY A 441 16.22 -26.57 15.15
CA GLY A 441 15.57 -25.73 14.15
C GLY A 441 16.25 -25.68 12.80
N ALA A 442 15.46 -25.30 11.79
CA ALA A 442 15.91 -25.15 10.40
C ALA A 442 16.42 -23.74 10.08
N GLN A 443 16.15 -22.74 10.94
CA GLN A 443 16.69 -21.39 10.75
C GLN A 443 18.07 -21.29 11.39
N VAL A 444 18.98 -20.60 10.70
CA VAL A 444 20.38 -20.45 11.12
C VAL A 444 20.76 -18.97 11.14
N PHE A 445 21.56 -18.58 12.13
CA PHE A 445 22.38 -17.39 12.03
C PHE A 445 23.82 -17.68 12.47
N PHE A 446 24.71 -16.80 12.04
CA PHE A 446 26.15 -16.85 12.28
C PHE A 446 26.56 -15.77 13.26
N LEU A 447 27.37 -16.15 14.24
CA LEU A 447 28.07 -15.21 15.11
C LEU A 447 29.57 -15.34 14.84
N ARG A 448 30.12 -14.34 14.14
CA ARG A 448 31.54 -14.28 13.80
C ARG A 448 32.30 -13.50 14.86
N ILE A 449 33.44 -14.04 15.29
CA ILE A 449 34.39 -13.38 16.18
C ILE A 449 35.72 -13.29 15.42
N THR A 450 36.22 -12.07 15.23
CA THR A 450 37.45 -11.77 14.50
C THR A 450 38.46 -11.06 15.39
N SER A 451 39.73 -11.40 15.19
CA SER A 451 40.87 -10.77 15.86
C SER A 451 41.74 -9.93 14.93
N GLY A 452 41.59 -10.09 13.60
CA GLY A 452 42.48 -9.50 12.60
C GLY A 452 43.89 -10.11 12.52
N GLU A 453 44.27 -10.99 13.45
CA GLU A 453 45.60 -11.62 13.52
C GLU A 453 45.55 -13.13 13.21
N LYS A 454 46.55 -13.63 12.46
CA LYS A 454 46.64 -15.06 12.12
C LYS A 454 47.02 -15.90 13.33
N GLY A 455 46.37 -17.06 13.48
CA GLY A 455 46.67 -18.03 14.54
C GLY A 455 46.10 -17.68 15.91
N THR A 456 45.33 -16.59 16.06
CA THR A 456 44.74 -16.18 17.34
C THR A 456 43.91 -17.29 17.97
N PHE A 457 43.03 -17.93 17.19
CA PHE A 457 42.15 -19.00 17.66
C PHE A 457 42.84 -20.38 17.74
N LYS A 458 44.18 -20.42 17.76
CA LYS A 458 44.94 -21.58 18.23
C LYS A 458 45.31 -21.49 19.71
N LYS A 459 45.23 -20.29 20.30
CA LYS A 459 45.60 -20.06 21.70
C LYS A 459 44.39 -20.28 22.61
N VAL A 460 44.61 -20.99 23.72
CA VAL A 460 43.58 -21.36 24.70
C VAL A 460 42.92 -20.11 25.30
N LYS A 461 43.66 -19.01 25.51
CA LYS A 461 43.12 -17.75 26.03
C LYS A 461 41.91 -17.27 25.21
N PHE A 462 42.01 -17.25 23.88
CA PHE A 462 40.95 -16.74 23.01
C PHE A 462 39.85 -17.78 22.80
N LEU A 463 40.19 -19.07 22.71
CA LEU A 463 39.20 -20.15 22.65
C LEU A 463 38.31 -20.21 23.90
N LYS A 464 38.84 -19.88 25.09
CA LYS A 464 38.04 -19.75 26.31
C LYS A 464 36.99 -18.64 26.21
N GLN A 465 37.27 -17.53 25.51
CA GLN A 465 36.27 -16.48 25.31
C GLN A 465 35.16 -16.95 24.36
N VAL A 466 35.52 -17.67 23.29
CA VAL A 466 34.54 -18.33 22.40
C VAL A 466 33.68 -19.32 23.19
N ASP A 467 34.28 -20.13 24.08
CA ASP A 467 33.55 -21.06 24.97
C ASP A 467 32.54 -20.34 25.86
N VAL A 468 32.90 -19.19 26.43
CA VAL A 468 31.98 -18.41 27.26
C VAL A 468 30.81 -17.86 26.43
N VAL A 469 31.08 -17.33 25.23
CA VAL A 469 30.02 -16.87 24.32
C VAL A 469 29.10 -18.02 23.90
N GLU A 470 29.65 -19.19 23.62
CA GLU A 470 28.89 -20.40 23.30
C GLU A 470 28.00 -20.85 24.48
N LYS A 471 28.50 -20.78 25.72
CA LYS A 471 27.70 -21.05 26.93
C LYS A 471 26.57 -20.05 27.10
N ILE A 472 26.82 -18.75 26.89
CA ILE A 472 25.77 -17.73 26.93
C ILE A 472 24.65 -18.07 25.93
N LEU A 473 25.01 -18.46 24.71
CA LEU A 473 24.03 -18.87 23.69
C LEU A 473 23.24 -20.12 24.13
N LYS A 474 23.92 -21.16 24.62
CA LYS A 474 23.29 -22.41 25.10
C LYS A 474 22.38 -22.17 26.32
N ASP A 475 22.73 -21.24 27.20
CA ASP A 475 21.97 -20.91 28.43
C ASP A 475 20.71 -20.07 28.17
N MET A 476 20.64 -19.33 27.07
CA MET A 476 19.50 -18.46 26.75
C MET A 476 18.18 -19.22 26.50
N LYS A 477 18.21 -20.56 26.33
CA LYS A 477 17.08 -21.46 26.02
C LYS A 477 16.24 -21.08 24.77
N ALA A 478 16.51 -19.93 24.16
CA ALA A 478 15.84 -19.41 22.98
C ALA A 478 16.40 -20.01 21.67
N PHE A 479 17.61 -20.55 21.71
CA PHE A 479 18.29 -21.19 20.59
C PHE A 479 18.32 -22.70 20.80
N ASP A 480 18.08 -23.47 19.74
CA ASP A 480 17.89 -24.92 19.83
C ASP A 480 19.23 -25.67 19.85
N ASN A 481 20.17 -25.22 19.00
CA ASN A 481 21.51 -25.79 18.91
C ASN A 481 22.55 -24.72 18.59
N VAL A 482 23.75 -24.91 19.12
CA VAL A 482 24.88 -23.98 18.99
C VAL A 482 26.12 -24.83 18.78
N LEU A 483 26.75 -24.69 17.61
CA LEU A 483 27.96 -25.41 17.24
C LEU A 483 29.07 -24.43 16.88
N SER A 484 30.27 -24.72 17.36
CA SER A 484 31.47 -23.94 17.06
C SER A 484 32.72 -24.82 16.97
N PHE A 485 33.83 -24.21 16.56
CA PHE A 485 35.14 -24.85 16.55
C PHE A 485 35.56 -25.37 17.94
N VAL A 486 35.08 -24.74 19.02
CA VAL A 486 35.38 -25.13 20.40
C VAL A 486 34.73 -26.47 20.77
N ASP A 487 33.54 -26.77 20.26
CA ASP A 487 32.85 -28.04 20.55
C ASP A 487 33.62 -29.25 20.01
N TYR A 488 34.23 -29.14 18.82
CA TYR A 488 35.10 -30.17 18.26
C TYR A 488 36.34 -30.40 19.15
N LEU A 489 36.98 -29.32 19.62
CA LEU A 489 38.14 -29.43 20.49
C LEU A 489 37.81 -30.06 21.84
N LYS A 490 36.66 -29.71 22.45
CA LYS A 490 36.17 -30.35 23.69
C LYS A 490 35.84 -31.82 23.47
N PHE A 491 35.24 -32.15 22.32
CA PHE A 491 34.87 -33.53 22.00
C PHE A 491 36.13 -34.39 21.84
N ILE A 492 37.11 -33.96 21.06
CA ILE A 492 38.41 -34.64 20.94
C ILE A 492 39.07 -34.76 22.32
N ASN A 493 39.08 -33.69 23.13
CA ASN A 493 39.67 -33.74 24.47
C ASN A 493 39.01 -34.80 25.36
N ARG A 494 37.69 -34.96 25.29
CA ARG A 494 36.95 -35.99 26.02
C ARG A 494 37.39 -37.39 25.60
N GLU A 495 37.45 -37.64 24.30
CA GLU A 495 37.79 -38.95 23.74
C GLU A 495 39.26 -39.32 23.98
N MET A 496 40.18 -38.36 23.85
CA MET A 496 41.60 -38.52 24.21
C MET A 496 41.81 -38.85 25.70
N ASN A 497 40.84 -38.56 26.56
CA ASN A 497 40.85 -38.88 27.98
C ASN A 497 39.89 -40.04 28.32
N ASN A 498 39.84 -41.06 27.45
CA ASN A 498 39.05 -42.28 27.62
C ASN A 498 37.53 -42.04 27.74
N GLY A 499 37.00 -41.06 27.02
CA GLY A 499 35.57 -40.75 26.97
C GLY A 499 34.98 -40.20 28.28
N LYS A 500 35.82 -39.83 29.26
CA LYS A 500 35.38 -39.34 30.57
C LYS A 500 34.72 -37.96 30.46
N LYS A 501 33.46 -37.85 30.90
CA LYS A 501 32.64 -36.62 30.79
C LYS A 501 33.28 -35.37 31.41
N GLU A 502 34.11 -35.52 32.45
CA GLU A 502 34.85 -34.42 33.10
C GLU A 502 35.87 -33.71 32.17
N PHE A 503 36.27 -34.38 31.09
CA PHE A 503 37.20 -33.86 30.09
C PHE A 503 36.50 -33.23 28.88
N PHE A 504 35.16 -33.10 28.89
CA PHE A 504 34.43 -32.28 27.92
C PHE A 504 34.59 -30.79 28.21
N LYS A 505 35.85 -30.33 28.13
CA LYS A 505 36.34 -28.98 28.36
C LYS A 505 37.49 -28.70 27.40
N LEU A 506 37.81 -27.42 27.21
CA LEU A 506 38.96 -27.04 26.40
C LEU A 506 40.27 -27.56 27.01
N PRO A 507 41.28 -27.89 26.18
CA PRO A 507 42.61 -28.26 26.66
C PRO A 507 43.28 -27.12 27.42
N ASP A 508 44.16 -27.46 28.36
CA ASP A 508 44.82 -26.46 29.23
C ASP A 508 46.02 -25.76 28.57
N LYS A 509 46.56 -26.32 27.47
CA LYS A 509 47.79 -25.84 26.79
C LYS A 509 47.59 -25.65 25.29
N ASP A 510 48.18 -24.59 24.73
CA ASP A 510 48.14 -24.26 23.30
C ASP A 510 48.73 -25.37 22.39
N ASN A 511 49.75 -26.10 22.87
CA ASN A 511 50.32 -27.22 22.13
C ASN A 511 49.32 -28.37 21.93
N LEU A 512 48.47 -28.65 22.92
CA LEU A 512 47.44 -29.69 22.80
C LEU A 512 46.36 -29.27 21.79
N VAL A 513 45.97 -28.00 21.79
CA VAL A 513 45.05 -27.46 20.76
C VAL A 513 45.65 -27.65 19.37
N SER A 514 46.93 -27.35 19.20
CA SER A 514 47.63 -27.53 17.92
C SER A 514 47.69 -28.99 17.49
N GLN A 515 47.88 -29.93 18.43
CA GLN A 515 47.82 -31.37 18.15
C GLN A 515 46.43 -31.83 17.74
N TYR A 516 45.38 -31.38 18.44
CA TYR A 516 44.00 -31.75 18.10
C TYR A 516 43.57 -31.18 16.74
N ILE A 517 44.06 -30.01 16.37
CA ILE A 517 43.84 -29.44 15.03
C ILE A 517 44.39 -30.36 13.93
N LEU A 518 45.50 -31.07 14.16
CA LEU A 518 46.07 -32.02 13.18
C LEU A 518 45.18 -33.25 12.96
N LEU A 519 44.33 -33.59 13.93
CA LEU A 519 43.39 -34.71 13.85
C LEU A 519 42.08 -34.33 13.13
N LEU A 520 41.85 -33.05 12.88
CA LEU A 520 40.63 -32.54 12.25
C LEU A 520 40.83 -32.45 10.73
N HIS A 521 39.89 -32.98 9.96
CA HIS A 521 39.88 -32.73 8.53
C HIS A 521 39.40 -31.30 8.26
N ARG A 522 39.96 -30.68 7.22
CA ARG A 522 39.61 -29.30 6.85
C ARG A 522 38.11 -29.13 6.58
N ASP A 523 37.49 -30.15 5.99
CA ASP A 523 36.07 -30.13 5.64
C ASP A 523 35.14 -30.20 6.85
N ASP A 524 35.63 -30.64 8.01
CA ASP A 524 34.86 -30.68 9.26
C ASP A 524 34.78 -29.30 9.91
N ILE A 525 35.86 -28.54 9.85
CA ILE A 525 36.02 -27.29 10.62
C ILE A 525 35.90 -26.02 9.79
N SER A 526 35.91 -26.11 8.45
CA SER A 526 35.86 -24.95 7.55
C SER A 526 34.61 -24.06 7.73
N ARG A 527 33.51 -24.61 8.28
CA ARG A 527 32.29 -23.85 8.61
C ARG A 527 32.40 -23.06 9.92
N TYR A 528 33.39 -23.36 10.75
CA TYR A 528 33.51 -22.85 12.12
C TYR A 528 34.78 -22.04 12.35
N VAL A 529 35.83 -22.19 11.54
CA VAL A 529 37.09 -21.44 11.69
C VAL A 529 37.74 -21.20 10.32
N THR A 530 38.37 -20.05 10.13
CA THR A 530 39.13 -19.76 8.91
C THR A 530 40.40 -20.61 8.83
N SER A 531 40.92 -20.83 7.62
CA SER A 531 42.13 -21.64 7.41
C SER A 531 43.38 -21.07 8.11
N ASP A 532 43.40 -19.76 8.39
CA ASP A 532 44.48 -19.09 9.12
C ASP A 532 44.18 -18.90 10.62
N PHE A 533 43.04 -19.39 11.12
CA PHE A 533 42.61 -19.30 12.52
C PHE A 533 42.54 -17.86 13.04
N SER A 534 42.28 -16.89 12.17
CA SER A 534 42.09 -15.47 12.53
C SER A 534 40.65 -15.12 12.91
N GLU A 535 39.68 -15.95 12.49
CA GLU A 535 38.25 -15.79 12.75
C GLU A 535 37.58 -17.12 13.10
N VAL A 536 36.67 -17.08 14.06
CA VAL A 536 35.77 -18.19 14.41
C VAL A 536 34.33 -17.81 14.08
N ASN A 537 33.59 -18.78 13.57
CA ASN A 537 32.17 -18.69 13.25
C ASN A 537 31.39 -19.67 14.15
N ILE A 538 30.46 -19.14 14.94
CA ILE A 538 29.52 -19.93 15.71
C ILE A 538 28.23 -20.04 14.90
N VAL A 539 27.79 -21.26 14.65
CA VAL A 539 26.55 -21.55 13.92
C VAL A 539 25.46 -21.80 14.95
N VAL A 540 24.41 -20.98 14.91
CA VAL A 540 23.28 -21.06 15.83
C VAL A 540 22.02 -21.44 15.08
N ARG A 541 21.39 -22.54 15.48
CA ARG A 541 20.10 -23.01 14.98
C ARG A 541 18.98 -22.58 15.93
N HIS A 542 17.87 -22.13 15.36
CA HIS A 542 16.68 -21.73 16.12
C HIS A 542 15.39 -21.96 15.33
N ASN A 543 14.27 -21.79 16.02
CA ASN A 543 12.92 -21.79 15.43
C ASN A 543 12.15 -20.48 15.67
N ILE A 544 12.84 -19.42 16.09
CA ILE A 544 12.24 -18.10 16.28
C ILE A 544 11.91 -17.46 14.91
N SER A 545 10.67 -17.65 14.47
CA SER A 545 10.17 -17.07 13.22
C SER A 545 9.73 -15.60 13.36
N SER A 546 9.37 -15.16 14.56
CA SER A 546 8.96 -13.78 14.82
C SER A 546 10.16 -12.83 14.90
N SER A 547 10.17 -11.81 14.05
CA SER A 547 11.16 -10.73 14.05
C SER A 547 11.21 -9.99 15.39
N TYR A 548 10.06 -9.76 16.00
CA TYR A 548 9.96 -9.08 17.30
C TYR A 548 10.68 -9.88 18.40
N ILE A 549 10.42 -11.18 18.49
CA ILE A 549 11.05 -12.06 19.49
C ILE A 549 12.56 -12.18 19.19
N LEU A 550 12.94 -12.44 17.94
CA LEU A 550 14.34 -12.63 17.57
C LEU A 550 15.16 -11.35 17.83
N ASN A 551 14.66 -10.16 17.50
CA ASN A 551 15.34 -8.90 17.82
C ASN A 551 15.53 -8.70 19.32
N ARG A 552 14.52 -9.06 20.14
CA ARG A 552 14.65 -9.00 21.60
C ARG A 552 15.77 -9.91 22.11
N GLU A 553 15.79 -11.17 21.68
CA GLU A 553 16.82 -12.13 22.09
C GLU A 553 18.21 -11.72 21.59
N LEU A 554 18.33 -11.26 20.34
CA LEU A 554 19.60 -10.76 19.80
C LEU A 554 20.13 -9.52 20.54
N ASN A 555 19.25 -8.63 20.99
CA ASN A 555 19.67 -7.46 21.79
C ASN A 555 20.17 -7.86 23.19
N ILE A 556 19.56 -8.87 23.81
CA ILE A 556 20.05 -9.45 25.07
C ILE A 556 21.41 -10.11 24.86
N LEU A 557 21.54 -10.90 23.78
CA LEU A 557 22.78 -11.58 23.41
C LEU A 557 23.92 -10.58 23.18
N LYS A 558 23.70 -9.54 22.40
CA LYS A 558 24.71 -8.51 22.11
C LYS A 558 25.26 -7.87 23.39
N LYS A 559 24.38 -7.45 24.30
CA LYS A 559 24.78 -6.85 25.59
C LYS A 559 25.65 -7.81 26.41
N LYS A 560 25.24 -9.08 26.53
CA LYS A 560 26.01 -10.10 27.27
C LYS A 560 27.38 -10.39 26.66
N ILE A 561 27.49 -10.36 25.33
CA ILE A 561 28.78 -10.57 24.64
C ILE A 561 29.69 -9.35 24.84
N GLU A 562 29.16 -8.14 24.73
CA GLU A 562 29.92 -6.89 24.94
C GLU A 562 30.51 -6.78 26.35
N GLU A 563 29.87 -7.37 27.36
CA GLU A 563 30.35 -7.40 28.75
C GLU A 563 31.52 -8.38 28.97
N VAL A 564 31.67 -9.40 28.11
CA VAL A 564 32.56 -10.55 28.35
C VAL A 564 33.72 -10.63 27.36
N LEU A 565 33.51 -10.16 26.13
CA LEU A 565 34.48 -10.29 25.04
C LEU A 565 35.64 -9.31 25.23
N ASP A 566 36.88 -9.75 24.97
CA ASP A 566 38.05 -8.87 25.00
C ASP A 566 37.88 -7.70 24.01
N PRO A 567 38.23 -6.46 24.39
CA PRO A 567 38.15 -5.31 23.49
C PRO A 567 38.95 -5.46 22.18
N HIS A 568 39.96 -6.33 22.13
CA HIS A 568 40.73 -6.63 20.92
C HIS A 568 40.01 -7.59 19.95
N LEU A 569 38.92 -8.23 20.38
CA LEU A 569 38.10 -9.07 19.52
C LEU A 569 36.84 -8.30 19.09
N HIS A 570 36.52 -8.39 17.81
CA HIS A 570 35.28 -7.85 17.27
C HIS A 570 34.32 -8.98 16.96
N PHE A 571 33.05 -8.83 17.34
CA PHE A 571 32.02 -9.77 16.97
C PHE A 571 30.96 -9.13 16.08
N LYS A 572 30.35 -9.93 15.21
CA LYS A 572 29.20 -9.51 14.42
C LYS A 572 28.27 -10.69 14.17
N ILE A 573 26.97 -10.43 14.33
CA ILE A 573 25.90 -11.40 14.10
C ILE A 573 25.30 -11.15 12.72
N THR A 574 25.16 -12.21 11.92
CA THR A 574 24.62 -12.13 10.57
C THR A 574 23.86 -13.38 10.22
N GLY A 575 22.97 -13.29 9.24
CA GLY A 575 22.15 -14.40 8.77
C GLY A 575 20.95 -13.86 8.03
N GLU A 576 20.40 -14.64 7.11
CA GLU A 576 19.27 -14.19 6.31
C GLU A 576 18.08 -13.75 7.17
N GLY A 577 17.71 -14.53 8.19
CA GLY A 577 16.64 -14.16 9.13
C GLY A 577 16.91 -12.86 9.89
N ILE A 578 18.17 -12.54 10.20
CA ILE A 578 18.56 -11.30 10.86
C ILE A 578 18.41 -10.10 9.92
N LEU A 579 18.81 -10.25 8.66
CA LEU A 579 18.65 -9.20 7.63
C LEU A 579 17.17 -8.89 7.37
N ILE A 580 16.34 -9.94 7.29
CA ILE A 580 14.88 -9.82 7.14
C ILE A 580 14.25 -9.09 8.35
N ASN A 581 14.75 -9.34 9.56
CA ASN A 581 14.28 -8.65 10.77
C ASN A 581 14.68 -7.18 10.81
N LYS A 582 15.92 -6.87 10.42
CA LYS A 582 16.38 -5.48 10.30
C LYS A 582 15.56 -4.72 9.27
N ALA A 583 15.22 -5.37 8.16
CA ALA A 583 14.31 -4.81 7.17
C ALA A 583 12.93 -4.48 7.75
N ALA A 584 12.38 -5.31 8.66
CA ALA A 584 11.10 -5.04 9.32
C ALA A 584 11.10 -3.69 10.07
N ASP A 585 12.18 -3.36 10.80
CA ASP A 585 12.32 -2.06 11.48
C ASP A 585 12.43 -0.90 10.48
N SER A 586 13.19 -1.08 9.40
CA SER A 586 13.27 -0.12 8.29
C SER A 586 11.92 0.10 7.61
N MET A 587 11.07 -0.92 7.52
CA MET A 587 9.71 -0.80 6.98
C MET A 587 8.82 0.10 7.82
N ALA A 588 8.84 -0.05 9.14
CA ALA A 588 8.04 0.79 10.04
C ALA A 588 8.42 2.27 9.92
N LYS A 589 9.73 2.56 9.91
CA LYS A 589 10.25 3.93 9.69
C LYS A 589 9.88 4.46 8.31
N GLY A 590 10.05 3.65 7.28
CA GLY A 590 9.68 3.99 5.90
C GLY A 590 8.17 4.27 5.78
N GLN A 591 7.32 3.57 6.51
CA GLN A 591 5.88 3.79 6.49
C GLN A 591 5.48 5.15 7.08
N VAL A 592 6.10 5.54 8.19
CA VAL A 592 5.87 6.89 8.78
C VAL A 592 6.29 7.97 7.78
N GLN A 593 7.39 7.76 7.06
CA GLN A 593 7.84 8.68 6.00
C GLN A 593 6.85 8.76 4.84
N SER A 594 6.37 7.62 4.32
CA SER A 594 5.39 7.57 3.23
C SER A 594 4.06 8.24 3.61
N ILE A 595 3.52 7.96 4.81
CA ILE A 595 2.28 8.59 5.32
C ILE A 595 2.46 10.11 5.47
N SER A 596 3.57 10.54 6.08
CA SER A 596 3.85 11.96 6.28
C SER A 596 3.98 12.69 4.95
N PHE A 597 4.67 12.08 3.98
CA PHE A 597 4.83 12.62 2.64
C PHE A 597 3.47 12.78 1.94
N ILE A 598 2.63 11.74 1.90
CA ILE A 598 1.35 11.83 1.21
C ILE A 598 0.39 12.81 1.90
N LEU A 599 0.38 12.91 3.24
CA LEU A 599 -0.42 13.92 3.94
C LEU A 599 0.00 15.35 3.58
N VAL A 600 1.31 15.61 3.47
CA VAL A 600 1.82 16.92 3.02
C VAL A 600 1.43 17.19 1.56
N VAL A 601 1.55 16.19 0.69
CA VAL A 601 1.15 16.31 -0.73
C VAL A 601 -0.34 16.61 -0.84
N VAL A 602 -1.18 15.84 -0.16
CA VAL A 602 -2.63 16.03 -0.08
C VAL A 602 -2.97 17.43 0.42
N PHE A 603 -2.32 17.85 1.50
CA PHE A 603 -2.51 19.17 2.07
C PHE A 603 -2.21 20.29 1.07
N LEU A 604 -1.07 20.20 0.37
CA LEU A 604 -0.66 21.17 -0.63
C LEU A 604 -1.60 21.17 -1.84
N LEU A 605 -1.98 19.98 -2.32
CA LEU A 605 -2.87 19.82 -3.46
C LEU A 605 -4.26 20.37 -3.18
N MET A 606 -4.84 20.09 -2.01
CA MET A 606 -6.15 20.62 -1.61
C MET A 606 -6.10 22.12 -1.34
N SER A 607 -5.01 22.61 -0.73
CA SER A 607 -4.78 24.05 -0.54
C SER A 607 -4.69 24.79 -1.87
N LEU A 608 -4.04 24.20 -2.87
CA LEU A 608 -3.93 24.74 -4.23
C LEU A 608 -5.27 24.66 -4.96
N LEU A 609 -5.96 23.52 -4.90
CA LEU A 609 -7.25 23.28 -5.55
C LEU A 609 -8.29 24.29 -5.11
N PHE A 610 -8.36 24.60 -3.82
CA PHE A 610 -9.33 25.54 -3.25
C PHE A 610 -8.77 26.94 -2.97
N VAL A 611 -7.51 27.21 -3.38
CA VAL A 611 -6.79 28.47 -3.15
C VAL A 611 -6.96 28.96 -1.70
N ASN A 612 -6.91 28.02 -0.75
CA ASN A 612 -7.26 28.25 0.65
C ASN A 612 -6.56 27.24 1.56
N PHE A 613 -5.60 27.72 2.35
CA PHE A 613 -4.87 26.93 3.34
C PHE A 613 -5.80 26.22 4.35
N LYS A 614 -6.89 26.88 4.78
CA LYS A 614 -7.85 26.28 5.71
C LYS A 614 -8.60 25.10 5.07
N ALA A 615 -8.91 25.19 3.78
CA ALA A 615 -9.55 24.10 3.04
C ALA A 615 -8.65 22.87 3.00
N GLY A 616 -7.34 23.05 2.83
CA GLY A 616 -6.36 21.96 2.89
C GLY A 616 -6.30 21.29 4.26
N ILE A 617 -6.32 22.04 5.37
CA ILE A 617 -6.38 21.44 6.71
C ILE A 617 -7.69 20.66 6.91
N ILE A 618 -8.80 21.26 6.50
CA ILE A 618 -10.13 20.65 6.66
C ILE A 618 -10.23 19.33 5.88
N SER A 619 -9.67 19.26 4.68
CA SER A 619 -9.65 18.02 3.89
C SER A 619 -8.81 16.91 4.52
N LEU A 620 -7.83 17.22 5.38
CA LEU A 620 -7.04 16.17 6.03
C LEU A 620 -7.83 15.41 7.10
N VAL A 621 -8.81 16.05 7.76
CA VAL A 621 -9.57 15.45 8.87
C VAL A 621 -10.28 14.15 8.46
N PRO A 622 -11.13 14.11 7.42
CA PRO A 622 -11.81 12.87 7.01
C PRO A 622 -10.85 11.81 6.48
N ASN A 623 -9.63 12.19 6.08
CA ASN A 623 -8.61 11.29 5.55
C ASN A 623 -7.70 10.69 6.64
N ILE A 624 -7.42 11.43 7.73
CA ILE A 624 -6.60 10.94 8.84
C ILE A 624 -7.39 10.01 9.76
N VAL A 625 -8.68 10.28 9.97
CA VAL A 625 -9.53 9.51 10.90
C VAL A 625 -9.57 8.00 10.57
N PRO A 626 -9.82 7.56 9.32
CA PRO A 626 -9.77 6.14 8.95
C PRO A 626 -8.43 5.47 9.23
N ILE A 627 -7.32 6.20 9.14
CA ILE A 627 -5.97 5.69 9.38
C ILE A 627 -5.74 5.43 10.86
N VAL A 628 -6.15 6.37 11.71
CA VAL A 628 -6.09 6.19 13.16
C VAL A 628 -6.94 4.98 13.57
N TRP A 629 -8.13 4.85 12.96
CA TRP A 629 -9.03 3.73 13.26
C TRP A 629 -8.45 2.39 12.81
N ILE A 630 -7.82 2.28 11.63
CA ILE A 630 -7.24 1.02 11.19
C ILE A 630 -6.00 0.61 11.99
N PHE A 631 -5.10 1.55 12.33
CA PHE A 631 -3.96 1.22 13.19
C PHE A 631 -4.43 0.84 14.60
N GLY A 632 -5.41 1.55 15.16
CA GLY A 632 -6.00 1.17 16.43
C GLY A 632 -6.70 -0.19 16.39
N PHE A 633 -7.41 -0.50 15.30
CA PHE A 633 -8.01 -1.81 15.06
C PHE A 633 -6.94 -2.90 15.01
N MET A 634 -5.85 -2.67 14.28
CA MET A 634 -4.71 -3.60 14.23
C MET A 634 -4.11 -3.84 15.63
N GLY A 635 -3.90 -2.78 16.42
CA GLY A 635 -3.38 -2.89 17.78
C GLY A 635 -4.36 -3.57 18.76
N MET A 636 -5.67 -3.44 18.53
CA MET A 636 -6.72 -4.06 19.35
C MET A 636 -6.83 -5.57 19.09
N PHE A 637 -6.65 -6.01 17.84
CA PHE A 637 -6.77 -7.40 17.42
C PHE A 637 -5.42 -8.14 17.26
N ASP A 638 -4.32 -7.56 17.73
CA ASP A 638 -2.95 -8.09 17.63
C ASP A 638 -2.53 -8.42 16.18
N ILE A 639 -2.96 -7.61 15.22
CA ILE A 639 -2.59 -7.74 13.81
C ILE A 639 -1.23 -7.07 13.59
N PRO A 640 -0.20 -7.80 13.16
CA PRO A 640 1.14 -7.26 13.04
C PRO A 640 1.28 -6.29 11.86
N LEU A 641 2.22 -5.37 11.99
CA LEU A 641 2.75 -4.57 10.90
C LEU A 641 3.79 -5.38 10.12
N ASN A 642 3.45 -5.80 8.91
CA ASN A 642 4.26 -6.65 8.03
C ASN A 642 4.31 -6.10 6.59
N VAL A 643 4.90 -6.83 5.65
CA VAL A 643 5.11 -6.34 4.28
C VAL A 643 3.77 -6.02 3.58
N GLY A 644 2.72 -6.80 3.82
CA GLY A 644 1.38 -6.52 3.29
C GLY A 644 0.68 -5.38 4.03
N THR A 645 0.68 -5.40 5.38
CA THR A 645 -0.12 -4.45 6.16
C THR A 645 0.47 -3.04 6.24
N THR A 646 1.78 -2.89 6.00
CA THR A 646 2.43 -1.56 5.96
C THR A 646 1.81 -0.66 4.90
N MET A 647 1.53 -1.17 3.70
CA MET A 647 1.11 -0.33 2.57
C MET A 647 -0.30 0.27 2.72
N ILE A 648 -1.15 -0.30 3.58
CA ILE A 648 -2.59 0.01 3.67
C ILE A 648 -2.84 1.50 3.91
N ALA A 649 -2.14 2.11 4.87
CA ALA A 649 -2.40 3.50 5.25
C ALA A 649 -2.06 4.50 4.12
N ALA A 650 -0.93 4.31 3.43
CA ALA A 650 -0.51 5.22 2.35
C ALA A 650 -1.44 5.09 1.13
N ILE A 651 -1.80 3.86 0.77
CA ILE A 651 -2.73 3.57 -0.34
C ILE A 651 -4.12 4.13 -0.04
N SER A 652 -4.60 3.91 1.18
CA SER A 652 -5.94 4.32 1.57
C SER A 652 -6.12 5.83 1.54
N ILE A 653 -5.10 6.62 1.90
CA ILE A 653 -5.13 8.08 1.71
C ILE A 653 -5.28 8.44 0.22
N GLY A 654 -4.48 7.79 -0.63
CA GLY A 654 -4.47 8.06 -2.07
C GLY A 654 -5.84 7.82 -2.72
N ILE A 655 -6.58 6.82 -2.23
CA ILE A 655 -7.92 6.47 -2.72
C ILE A 655 -9.02 7.31 -2.04
N ALA A 656 -8.99 7.46 -0.71
CA ALA A 656 -10.06 8.11 0.05
C ALA A 656 -10.20 9.62 -0.24
N ILE A 657 -9.12 10.29 -0.63
CA ILE A 657 -9.16 11.73 -0.91
C ILE A 657 -10.08 12.08 -2.09
N ASP A 658 -10.30 11.13 -3.00
CA ASP A 658 -11.18 11.31 -4.16
C ASP A 658 -12.59 11.72 -3.74
N ASP A 659 -13.19 10.96 -2.80
CA ASP A 659 -14.52 11.24 -2.25
C ASP A 659 -14.56 12.63 -1.60
N THR A 660 -13.51 13.00 -0.86
CA THR A 660 -13.38 14.34 -0.28
C THR A 660 -13.35 15.43 -1.37
N ILE A 661 -12.60 15.25 -2.45
CA ILE A 661 -12.49 16.21 -3.57
C ILE A 661 -13.87 16.39 -4.23
N HIS A 662 -14.57 15.30 -4.52
CA HIS A 662 -15.90 15.33 -5.14
C HIS A 662 -16.93 16.05 -4.26
N LEU A 663 -17.00 15.70 -2.97
CA LEU A 663 -17.90 16.35 -2.01
C LEU A 663 -17.60 17.84 -1.86
N MET A 664 -16.33 18.22 -1.69
CA MET A 664 -15.93 19.63 -1.54
C MET A 664 -16.16 20.45 -2.81
N SER A 665 -15.87 19.87 -3.98
CA SER A 665 -16.10 20.52 -5.28
C SER A 665 -17.60 20.73 -5.54
N ARG A 666 -18.43 19.72 -5.24
CA ARG A 666 -19.88 19.82 -5.39
C ARG A 666 -20.49 20.81 -4.41
N TYR A 667 -20.07 20.80 -3.15
CA TYR A 667 -20.47 21.78 -2.16
C TYR A 667 -20.18 23.21 -2.63
N ASN A 668 -18.98 23.49 -3.13
CA ASN A 668 -18.64 24.80 -3.70
C ASN A 668 -19.58 25.20 -4.86
N LYS A 669 -19.89 24.25 -5.74
CA LYS A 669 -20.80 24.51 -6.87
C LYS A 669 -22.22 24.83 -6.41
N GLU A 670 -22.80 24.03 -5.52
CA GLU A 670 -24.16 24.27 -5.02
C GLU A 670 -24.24 25.54 -4.18
N LEU A 671 -23.22 25.81 -3.35
CA LEU A 671 -23.14 27.04 -2.56
C LEU A 671 -23.21 28.30 -3.42
N ARG A 672 -22.69 28.27 -4.65
CA ARG A 672 -22.81 29.39 -5.58
C ARG A 672 -24.20 29.55 -6.16
N ASN A 673 -24.90 28.45 -6.38
CA ASN A 673 -26.24 28.46 -6.95
C ASN A 673 -27.26 28.97 -5.93
N VAL A 674 -27.27 28.38 -4.72
CA VAL A 674 -28.28 28.68 -3.70
C VAL A 674 -27.85 29.75 -2.70
N GLN A 675 -26.55 30.01 -2.55
CA GLN A 675 -26.03 31.03 -1.63
C GLN A 675 -26.45 30.79 -0.15
N ASP A 676 -26.78 29.55 0.21
CA ASP A 676 -27.12 29.11 1.57
C ASP A 676 -26.30 27.87 1.91
N GLN A 677 -25.58 27.88 3.04
CA GLN A 677 -24.68 26.78 3.39
C GLN A 677 -25.41 25.49 3.78
N ALA A 678 -26.52 25.60 4.51
CA ALA A 678 -27.27 24.42 4.95
C ALA A 678 -27.96 23.75 3.77
N LEU A 679 -28.59 24.54 2.91
CA LEU A 679 -29.24 24.06 1.69
C LEU A 679 -28.21 23.53 0.68
N ALA A 680 -27.05 24.17 0.55
CA ALA A 680 -25.97 23.69 -0.33
C ALA A 680 -25.43 22.33 0.12
N ILE A 681 -25.28 22.09 1.43
CA ILE A 681 -24.86 20.78 1.95
C ILE A 681 -25.94 19.73 1.70
N ASP A 682 -27.22 20.04 1.92
CA ASP A 682 -28.32 19.13 1.62
C ASP A 682 -28.33 18.73 0.13
N LEU A 683 -28.27 19.70 -0.78
CA LEU A 683 -28.20 19.45 -2.22
C LEU A 683 -26.94 18.68 -2.65
N CYS A 684 -25.81 18.98 -2.01
CA CYS A 684 -24.56 18.25 -2.22
C CYS A 684 -24.72 16.78 -1.80
N LEU A 685 -25.24 16.52 -0.61
CA LEU A 685 -25.44 15.16 -0.11
C LEU A 685 -26.44 14.37 -0.97
N GLN A 686 -27.58 14.97 -1.37
CA GLN A 686 -28.55 14.34 -2.26
C GLN A 686 -27.96 13.95 -3.63
N SER A 687 -26.93 14.68 -4.08
CA SER A 687 -26.28 14.40 -5.37
C SER A 687 -25.16 13.36 -5.25
N GLU A 688 -24.38 13.41 -4.17
CA GLU A 688 -23.12 12.66 -4.06
C GLU A 688 -23.21 11.40 -3.18
N ILE A 689 -24.19 11.26 -2.27
CA ILE A 689 -24.28 10.07 -1.37
C ILE A 689 -24.32 8.77 -2.16
N ARG A 690 -25.10 8.73 -3.24
CA ARG A 690 -25.33 7.47 -3.98
C ARG A 690 -24.10 7.06 -4.80
N PRO A 691 -23.46 7.95 -5.58
CA PRO A 691 -22.18 7.66 -6.23
C PRO A 691 -21.11 7.21 -5.23
N VAL A 692 -20.88 7.98 -4.14
CA VAL A 692 -19.83 7.71 -3.14
C VAL A 692 -20.02 6.36 -2.44
N ILE A 693 -21.25 6.03 -2.00
CA ILE A 693 -21.51 4.72 -1.38
C ILE A 693 -21.31 3.60 -2.41
N ALA A 694 -21.73 3.80 -3.65
CA ALA A 694 -21.66 2.77 -4.69
C ALA A 694 -20.22 2.42 -5.07
N THR A 695 -19.36 3.43 -5.29
CA THR A 695 -17.94 3.24 -5.60
C THR A 695 -17.21 2.59 -4.44
N SER A 696 -17.44 3.07 -3.23
CA SER A 696 -16.65 2.61 -2.09
C SER A 696 -17.11 1.25 -1.54
N VAL A 697 -18.38 0.86 -1.71
CA VAL A 697 -18.80 -0.53 -1.52
C VAL A 697 -18.18 -1.44 -2.59
N ALA A 698 -18.09 -0.99 -3.85
CA ALA A 698 -17.43 -1.77 -4.90
C ALA A 698 -15.93 -1.94 -4.61
N LEU A 699 -15.24 -0.89 -4.17
CA LEU A 699 -13.85 -0.95 -3.72
C LEU A 699 -13.70 -1.91 -2.53
N ALA A 700 -14.53 -1.78 -1.49
CA ALA A 700 -14.47 -2.63 -0.31
C ALA A 700 -14.67 -4.12 -0.67
N LEU A 701 -15.66 -4.42 -1.52
CA LEU A 701 -15.88 -5.79 -2.02
C LEU A 701 -14.71 -6.27 -2.87
N GLY A 702 -14.16 -5.43 -3.75
CA GLY A 702 -13.01 -5.75 -4.58
C GLY A 702 -11.76 -6.09 -3.77
N PHE A 703 -11.47 -5.33 -2.71
CA PHE A 703 -10.38 -5.64 -1.78
C PHE A 703 -10.67 -6.90 -0.95
N ALA A 704 -11.91 -7.12 -0.53
CA ALA A 704 -12.29 -8.28 0.27
C ALA A 704 -12.05 -9.62 -0.44
N ILE A 705 -12.00 -9.63 -1.78
CA ILE A 705 -11.68 -10.81 -2.60
C ILE A 705 -10.31 -11.38 -2.28
N LEU A 706 -9.34 -10.50 -2.02
CA LEU A 706 -8.00 -10.91 -1.65
C LEU A 706 -7.99 -11.70 -0.33
N GLY A 707 -9.06 -11.62 0.46
CA GLY A 707 -9.31 -12.44 1.64
C GLY A 707 -9.45 -13.94 1.35
N PHE A 708 -9.70 -14.34 0.10
CA PHE A 708 -9.75 -15.75 -0.30
C PHE A 708 -8.35 -16.37 -0.55
N SER A 709 -7.29 -15.56 -0.59
CA SER A 709 -5.92 -16.04 -0.78
C SER A 709 -5.53 -17.08 0.28
N ASN A 710 -4.63 -18.00 -0.11
CA ASN A 710 -3.98 -18.91 0.82
C ASN A 710 -2.78 -18.30 1.55
N PHE A 711 -2.44 -17.06 1.21
CA PHE A 711 -1.30 -16.33 1.73
C PHE A 711 -1.74 -15.14 2.60
N LEU A 712 -1.43 -15.20 3.90
CA LEU A 712 -1.96 -14.27 4.89
C LEU A 712 -1.61 -12.79 4.65
N PRO A 713 -0.42 -12.41 4.15
CA PRO A 713 -0.15 -11.02 3.77
C PRO A 713 -1.14 -10.45 2.74
N VAL A 714 -1.55 -11.24 1.75
CA VAL A 714 -2.54 -10.84 0.73
C VAL A 714 -3.93 -10.75 1.36
N VAL A 715 -4.29 -11.71 2.21
CA VAL A 715 -5.55 -11.71 2.98
C VAL A 715 -5.67 -10.48 3.86
N TYR A 716 -4.64 -10.18 4.67
CA TYR A 716 -4.64 -9.03 5.56
C TYR A 716 -4.68 -7.72 4.77
N PHE A 717 -3.90 -7.61 3.70
CA PHE A 717 -3.95 -6.45 2.82
C PHE A 717 -5.36 -6.24 2.28
N GLY A 718 -6.02 -7.28 1.77
CA GLY A 718 -7.39 -7.21 1.27
C GLY A 718 -8.42 -6.81 2.30
N LEU A 719 -8.52 -7.58 3.39
CA LEU A 719 -9.56 -7.39 4.40
C LEU A 719 -9.39 -6.06 5.14
N LEU A 720 -8.16 -5.67 5.47
CA LEU A 720 -7.91 -4.38 6.12
C LEU A 720 -8.11 -3.22 5.16
N SER A 721 -7.73 -3.32 3.88
CA SER A 721 -8.04 -2.29 2.89
C SER A 721 -9.55 -2.12 2.71
N ALA A 722 -10.31 -3.23 2.66
CA ALA A 722 -11.77 -3.19 2.62
C ALA A 722 -12.37 -2.49 3.86
N LEU A 723 -11.83 -2.79 5.05
CA LEU A 723 -12.25 -2.14 6.29
C LEU A 723 -11.92 -0.64 6.28
N VAL A 724 -10.76 -0.24 5.76
CA VAL A 724 -10.42 1.18 5.63
C VAL A 724 -11.33 1.88 4.64
N MET A 725 -11.69 1.26 3.50
CA MET A 725 -12.66 1.84 2.57
C MET A 725 -14.01 2.09 3.24
N PHE A 726 -14.46 1.18 4.12
CA PHE A 726 -15.66 1.39 4.92
C PHE A 726 -15.52 2.59 5.89
N PHE A 727 -14.38 2.67 6.60
CA PHE A 727 -14.09 3.81 7.49
C PHE A 727 -13.95 5.14 6.74
N ALA A 728 -13.39 5.11 5.52
CA ALA A 728 -13.22 6.27 4.65
C ALA A 728 -14.58 6.85 4.26
N VAL A 729 -15.49 6.03 3.71
CA VAL A 729 -16.86 6.48 3.36
C VAL A 729 -17.61 7.02 4.56
N ALA A 730 -17.52 6.33 5.70
CA ALA A 730 -18.17 6.80 6.93
C ALA A 730 -17.60 8.16 7.34
N SER A 731 -16.28 8.34 7.26
CA SER A 731 -15.60 9.59 7.57
C SER A 731 -15.96 10.69 6.58
N ASP A 732 -15.97 10.42 5.27
CA ASP A 732 -16.30 11.40 4.24
C ASP A 732 -17.76 11.83 4.31
N LEU A 733 -18.72 10.90 4.47
CA LEU A 733 -20.14 11.27 4.50
C LEU A 733 -20.57 11.92 5.82
N LEU A 734 -19.90 11.63 6.94
CA LEU A 734 -20.25 12.18 8.26
C LEU A 734 -19.44 13.42 8.61
N LEU A 735 -18.11 13.37 8.42
CA LEU A 735 -17.19 14.43 8.87
C LEU A 735 -17.05 15.53 7.83
N THR A 736 -16.88 15.22 6.55
CA THR A 736 -16.65 16.24 5.50
C THR A 736 -17.77 17.30 5.49
N PRO A 737 -19.07 16.96 5.45
CA PRO A 737 -20.16 17.94 5.53
C PRO A 737 -20.17 18.71 6.84
N SER A 738 -19.87 18.04 7.96
CA SER A 738 -19.88 18.64 9.30
C SER A 738 -18.82 19.73 9.43
N VAL A 739 -17.61 19.49 8.91
CA VAL A 739 -16.50 20.46 8.96
C VAL A 739 -16.67 21.58 7.92
N LEU A 740 -17.22 21.27 6.73
CA LEU A 740 -17.43 22.23 5.64
C LEU A 740 -18.40 23.36 5.96
N THR A 741 -19.32 23.18 6.91
CA THR A 741 -20.26 24.23 7.34
C THR A 741 -19.56 25.54 7.73
N SER A 742 -18.31 25.48 8.16
CA SER A 742 -17.53 26.63 8.63
C SER A 742 -16.75 27.37 7.54
N THR A 743 -16.67 26.85 6.31
CA THR A 743 -15.78 27.40 5.27
C THR A 743 -16.41 27.52 3.90
N GLN A 744 -16.17 28.66 3.25
CA GLN A 744 -16.49 28.86 1.84
C GLN A 744 -15.26 28.50 0.99
N LEU A 745 -15.48 27.63 0.01
CA LEU A 745 -14.46 27.17 -0.91
C LEU A 745 -14.55 27.97 -2.21
N ILE A 746 -13.42 28.24 -2.86
CA ILE A 746 -13.35 28.78 -4.22
C ILE A 746 -12.34 27.91 -4.96
N THR A 747 -12.71 27.22 -6.04
CA THR A 747 -11.71 26.40 -6.73
C THR A 747 -10.80 27.26 -7.60
N LEU A 748 -9.56 26.79 -7.81
CA LEU A 748 -8.57 27.40 -8.70
C LEU A 748 -9.11 27.54 -10.13
N TRP A 749 -9.85 26.54 -10.60
CA TRP A 749 -10.41 26.51 -11.94
C TRP A 749 -11.46 27.59 -12.18
N ASP A 750 -12.17 27.98 -11.13
CA ASP A 750 -13.12 29.08 -11.20
C ASP A 750 -12.43 30.42 -11.47
N LEU A 751 -11.25 30.64 -10.86
CA LEU A 751 -10.42 31.82 -11.10
C LEU A 751 -9.82 31.82 -12.51
N ILE A 752 -9.52 30.65 -13.06
CA ILE A 752 -8.93 30.52 -14.40
C ILE A 752 -10.01 30.69 -15.49
N LYS A 753 -11.14 29.97 -15.37
CA LYS A 753 -12.17 29.88 -16.41
C LYS A 753 -13.01 31.13 -16.59
N GLN A 754 -13.16 31.96 -15.55
CA GLN A 754 -13.87 33.24 -15.70
C GLN A 754 -13.10 34.18 -16.64
N GLN A 755 -13.62 34.32 -17.85
CA GLN A 755 -13.29 35.39 -18.78
C GLN A 755 -14.30 36.51 -18.57
N VAL A 756 -13.83 37.62 -18.00
CA VAL A 756 -14.59 38.87 -17.95
C VAL A 756 -14.12 39.68 -19.15
N SER A 757 -15.04 40.22 -19.95
CA SER A 757 -14.66 41.02 -21.11
C SER A 757 -13.74 42.18 -20.67
N GLY A 758 -12.75 42.51 -21.50
CA GLY A 758 -11.84 43.63 -21.21
C GLY A 758 -12.59 44.96 -21.06
N GLU A 759 -13.78 45.05 -21.66
CA GLU A 759 -14.66 46.21 -21.62
C GLU A 759 -15.38 46.35 -20.28
N VAL A 760 -15.95 45.27 -19.73
CA VAL A 760 -16.55 45.26 -18.37
C VAL A 760 -15.52 45.63 -17.31
N LEU A 761 -14.28 45.11 -17.44
CA LEU A 761 -13.19 45.43 -16.51
C LEU A 761 -12.77 46.91 -16.52
N ARG A 762 -12.99 47.61 -17.64
CA ARG A 762 -12.63 49.03 -17.80
C ARG A 762 -13.79 49.96 -17.47
N ARG A 763 -15.02 49.63 -17.87
CA ARG A 763 -16.20 50.50 -17.70
C ARG A 763 -16.86 50.39 -16.34
N CYS A 764 -16.87 49.21 -15.71
CA CYS A 764 -17.64 48.99 -14.49
C CYS A 764 -17.10 49.83 -13.31
N PRO A 765 -17.87 50.80 -12.78
CA PRO A 765 -17.40 51.66 -11.69
C PRO A 765 -17.07 50.89 -10.41
N LEU A 766 -17.77 49.78 -10.17
CA LEU A 766 -17.54 48.92 -9.00
C LEU A 766 -16.15 48.27 -9.03
N PHE A 767 -15.57 48.08 -10.22
CA PHE A 767 -14.29 47.41 -10.43
C PHE A 767 -13.09 48.38 -10.49
N MET A 768 -13.31 49.69 -10.43
CA MET A 768 -12.23 50.68 -10.48
C MET A 768 -11.21 50.46 -9.35
N GLY A 769 -9.91 50.45 -9.70
CA GLY A 769 -8.81 50.27 -8.74
C GLY A 769 -8.68 48.84 -8.17
N LEU A 770 -9.46 47.88 -8.69
CA LEU A 770 -9.31 46.45 -8.40
C LEU A 770 -8.37 45.79 -9.42
N LYS A 771 -7.48 44.93 -8.94
CA LYS A 771 -6.68 44.06 -9.83
C LYS A 771 -7.59 43.03 -10.51
N LYS A 772 -7.25 42.53 -11.70
CA LYS A 772 -8.05 41.53 -12.43
C LYS A 772 -8.49 40.33 -11.56
N TRP A 773 -7.60 39.79 -10.74
CA TRP A 773 -7.93 38.68 -9.83
C TRP A 773 -8.89 39.07 -8.69
N GLN A 774 -8.88 40.35 -8.26
CA GLN A 774 -9.83 40.87 -7.26
C GLN A 774 -11.23 40.97 -7.85
N VAL A 775 -11.35 41.40 -9.11
CA VAL A 775 -12.62 41.42 -9.84
C VAL A 775 -13.17 40.00 -10.01
N LYS A 776 -12.35 39.06 -10.49
CA LYS A 776 -12.77 37.64 -10.59
C LYS A 776 -13.26 37.10 -9.24
N ARG A 777 -12.52 37.36 -8.15
CA ARG A 777 -12.93 36.93 -6.81
C ARG A 777 -14.26 37.55 -6.37
N LEU A 778 -14.54 38.80 -6.74
CA LEU A 778 -15.82 39.46 -6.48
C LEU A 778 -16.97 38.81 -7.26
N ILE A 779 -16.76 38.52 -8.55
CA ILE A 779 -17.73 37.82 -9.39
C ILE A 779 -18.02 36.41 -8.85
N LEU A 780 -16.98 35.70 -8.38
CA LEU A 780 -17.12 34.36 -7.78
C LEU A 780 -17.88 34.34 -6.45
N LEU A 781 -18.02 35.50 -5.78
CA LEU A 781 -18.77 35.65 -4.54
C LEU A 781 -20.22 36.12 -4.77
N GLY A 782 -20.57 36.51 -6.00
CA GLY A 782 -21.94 36.81 -6.42
C GLY A 782 -22.63 35.61 -7.09
N ARG A 783 -23.87 35.82 -7.51
CA ARG A 783 -24.66 34.83 -8.25
C ARG A 783 -24.72 35.23 -9.71
N LEU A 784 -24.36 34.33 -10.62
CA LEU A 784 -24.38 34.58 -12.06
C LEU A 784 -25.70 34.07 -12.62
N LEU A 785 -26.42 34.95 -13.31
CA LEU A 785 -27.73 34.69 -13.89
C LEU A 785 -27.66 34.90 -15.40
N GLU A 786 -28.36 34.06 -16.15
CA GLU A 786 -28.45 34.15 -17.61
C GLU A 786 -29.92 34.38 -17.97
N PHE A 787 -30.16 35.33 -18.87
CA PHE A 787 -31.50 35.73 -19.30
C PHE A 787 -31.59 35.69 -20.82
N LEU A 788 -32.72 35.21 -21.34
CA LEU A 788 -33.03 35.23 -22.76
C LEU A 788 -33.52 36.61 -23.21
N PRO A 789 -33.46 36.93 -24.52
CA PRO A 789 -34.04 38.16 -25.03
C PRO A 789 -35.51 38.33 -24.62
N ARG A 790 -35.88 39.53 -24.17
CA ARG A 790 -37.19 39.94 -23.63
C ARG A 790 -37.56 39.38 -22.26
N GLU A 791 -36.66 38.65 -21.60
CA GLU A 791 -36.90 38.17 -20.24
C GLU A 791 -36.71 39.31 -19.22
N PRO A 792 -37.62 39.50 -18.25
CA PRO A 792 -37.48 40.52 -17.21
C PRO A 792 -36.41 40.09 -16.19
N ILE A 793 -35.39 40.93 -16.02
CA ILE A 793 -34.35 40.79 -14.99
C ILE A 793 -34.85 41.35 -13.66
N ILE A 794 -35.50 42.51 -13.71
CA ILE A 794 -36.17 43.17 -12.57
C ILE A 794 -37.56 43.58 -13.03
N LYS A 795 -38.56 43.44 -12.15
CA LYS A 795 -39.87 44.07 -12.36
C LYS A 795 -40.07 45.20 -11.37
N GLN A 796 -40.69 46.28 -11.83
CA GLN A 796 -41.07 47.41 -10.99
C GLN A 796 -42.03 46.94 -9.88
N GLU A 797 -41.95 47.56 -8.70
CA GLU A 797 -42.71 47.24 -7.47
C GLU A 797 -42.35 45.90 -6.79
N ASP A 798 -41.64 44.98 -7.47
CA ASP A 798 -41.13 43.79 -6.81
C ASP A 798 -40.20 44.21 -5.66
N TYR A 799 -40.25 43.50 -4.53
CA TYR A 799 -39.34 43.76 -3.42
C TYR A 799 -37.91 43.32 -3.79
N GLY A 800 -36.94 44.21 -3.64
CA GLY A 800 -35.55 43.96 -3.94
C GLY A 800 -34.62 44.16 -2.74
N ASP A 801 -33.60 43.31 -2.64
CA ASP A 801 -32.51 43.39 -1.64
C ASP A 801 -31.11 43.22 -2.27
N SER A 802 -31.02 43.30 -3.60
CA SER A 802 -29.83 42.97 -4.38
C SER A 802 -29.55 44.00 -5.48
N MET A 803 -28.29 44.09 -5.90
CA MET A 803 -27.85 44.87 -7.07
C MET A 803 -27.36 43.94 -8.18
N PHE A 804 -27.28 44.47 -9.40
CA PHE A 804 -26.89 43.72 -10.58
C PHE A 804 -25.80 44.44 -11.39
N ILE A 805 -24.93 43.67 -12.04
CA ILE A 805 -23.93 44.14 -13.00
C ILE A 805 -24.11 43.38 -14.30
N LEU A 806 -24.26 44.09 -15.42
CA LEU A 806 -24.36 43.46 -16.74
C LEU A 806 -22.96 43.01 -17.21
N LEU A 807 -22.72 41.70 -17.25
CA LEU A 807 -21.43 41.13 -17.66
C LEU A 807 -21.35 40.86 -19.16
N GLN A 808 -22.49 40.61 -19.81
CA GLN A 808 -22.57 40.34 -21.24
C GLN A 808 -23.97 40.72 -21.75
N GLY A 809 -24.05 41.29 -22.96
CA GLY A 809 -25.32 41.65 -23.62
C GLY A 809 -25.83 43.06 -23.30
N GLU A 810 -27.07 43.34 -23.69
CA GLU A 810 -27.75 44.63 -23.50
C GLU A 810 -29.09 44.45 -22.77
N ALA A 811 -29.50 45.46 -22.01
CA ALA A 811 -30.79 45.49 -21.31
C ALA A 811 -31.42 46.90 -21.35
N GLU A 812 -32.74 46.98 -21.19
CA GLU A 812 -33.49 48.22 -21.21
C GLU A 812 -34.23 48.44 -19.89
N VAL A 813 -34.19 49.68 -19.39
CA VAL A 813 -34.86 50.11 -18.16
C VAL A 813 -36.16 50.83 -18.52
N TRP A 814 -37.28 50.31 -18.05
CA TRP A 814 -38.62 50.81 -18.34
C TRP A 814 -39.34 51.19 -17.04
N THR A 815 -40.07 52.30 -17.02
CA THR A 815 -40.96 52.65 -15.90
C THR A 815 -42.40 52.79 -16.38
N LYS A 816 -43.37 52.49 -15.51
CA LYS A 816 -44.79 52.71 -15.75
C LYS A 816 -45.16 54.13 -15.29
N GLY A 817 -45.32 55.05 -16.24
CA GLY A 817 -45.94 56.36 -16.00
C GLY A 817 -47.47 56.29 -15.98
N GLN A 818 -48.14 57.41 -15.70
CA GLN A 818 -49.61 57.49 -15.50
C GLN A 818 -50.48 57.01 -16.68
N ASN A 819 -49.92 56.78 -17.89
CA ASN A 819 -50.64 56.09 -18.99
C ASN A 819 -49.76 55.47 -20.11
N LYS A 820 -48.42 55.48 -20.01
CA LYS A 820 -47.50 54.88 -21.01
C LYS A 820 -46.22 54.33 -20.33
N ARG A 821 -45.66 53.26 -20.90
CA ARG A 821 -44.31 52.77 -20.56
C ARG A 821 -43.26 53.71 -21.14
N VAL A 822 -42.36 54.21 -20.30
CA VAL A 822 -41.28 55.13 -20.70
C VAL A 822 -39.95 54.42 -20.58
N LEU A 823 -39.13 54.46 -21.63
CA LEU A 823 -37.77 53.95 -21.63
C LEU A 823 -36.85 54.97 -20.92
N LEU A 824 -36.29 54.59 -19.76
CA LEU A 824 -35.44 55.46 -18.95
C LEU A 824 -33.97 55.39 -19.37
N ALA A 825 -33.50 54.19 -19.72
CA ALA A 825 -32.09 53.97 -20.08
C ALA A 825 -31.90 52.68 -20.87
N LYS A 826 -30.85 52.64 -21.69
CA LYS A 826 -30.28 51.43 -22.29
C LYS A 826 -28.99 51.09 -21.57
N LEU A 827 -28.91 49.87 -21.04
CA LEU A 827 -27.77 49.32 -20.31
C LEU A 827 -26.89 48.50 -21.25
N LYS A 828 -25.58 48.68 -21.11
CA LYS A 828 -24.53 47.95 -21.82
C LYS A 828 -23.63 47.22 -20.84
N GLU A 829 -22.75 46.37 -21.37
CA GLU A 829 -21.76 45.65 -20.58
C GLU A 829 -20.95 46.57 -19.65
N GLY A 830 -20.90 46.21 -18.36
CA GLY A 830 -20.25 46.96 -17.30
C GLY A 830 -21.19 47.85 -16.48
N ASP A 831 -22.41 48.11 -16.97
CA ASP A 831 -23.37 48.95 -16.26
C ASP A 831 -23.94 48.25 -15.01
N ILE A 832 -24.25 49.09 -14.01
CA ILE A 832 -24.78 48.69 -12.71
C ILE A 832 -26.22 49.14 -12.60
N PHE A 833 -27.09 48.28 -12.07
CA PHE A 833 -28.50 48.60 -11.84
C PHE A 833 -29.07 47.89 -10.61
N GLY A 834 -30.18 48.42 -10.08
CA GLY A 834 -30.82 47.89 -8.87
C GLY A 834 -30.06 48.16 -7.57
N GLU A 835 -29.00 48.97 -7.60
CA GLU A 835 -28.12 49.25 -6.46
C GLU A 835 -28.78 49.96 -5.29
N MET A 836 -29.85 50.74 -5.53
CA MET A 836 -30.61 51.39 -4.47
C MET A 836 -31.23 50.38 -3.50
N ALA A 837 -31.77 49.27 -4.02
CA ALA A 837 -32.41 48.23 -3.22
C ALA A 837 -31.40 47.40 -2.42
N LEU A 838 -30.12 47.40 -2.80
CA LEU A 838 -29.07 46.79 -1.99
C LEU A 838 -28.78 47.61 -0.72
N VAL A 839 -28.79 48.94 -0.84
CA VAL A 839 -28.48 49.85 0.29
C VAL A 839 -29.68 50.02 1.21
N ASN A 840 -30.88 50.15 0.64
CA ASN A 840 -32.12 50.20 1.38
C ASN A 840 -33.14 49.24 0.75
N PRO A 841 -33.29 48.01 1.27
CA PRO A 841 -34.22 47.02 0.74
C PRO A 841 -35.65 47.54 0.64
N GLY A 842 -36.28 47.39 -0.53
CA GLY A 842 -37.55 48.03 -0.84
C GLY A 842 -38.05 47.73 -2.26
N PRO A 843 -39.19 48.32 -2.67
CA PRO A 843 -39.75 48.10 -4.00
C PRO A 843 -38.82 48.62 -5.09
N ARG A 844 -38.74 47.89 -6.20
CA ARG A 844 -37.92 48.25 -7.37
C ARG A 844 -38.56 49.42 -8.13
N SER A 845 -37.74 50.41 -8.50
CA SER A 845 -38.19 51.66 -9.13
C SER A 845 -38.55 51.53 -10.62
N ALA A 846 -38.12 50.46 -11.30
CA ALA A 846 -38.30 50.27 -12.73
C ALA A 846 -38.20 48.78 -13.11
N ASP A 847 -38.83 48.43 -14.24
CA ASP A 847 -38.60 47.18 -14.94
C ASP A 847 -37.21 47.22 -15.62
N VAL A 848 -36.47 46.13 -15.58
CA VAL A 848 -35.25 45.93 -16.39
C VAL A 848 -35.42 44.67 -17.20
N ILE A 849 -35.38 44.79 -18.52
CA ILE A 849 -35.67 43.69 -19.46
C ILE A 849 -34.43 43.45 -20.33
N ALA A 850 -34.03 42.19 -20.50
CA ALA A 850 -32.93 41.84 -21.38
C ALA A 850 -33.30 42.11 -22.85
N SER A 851 -32.48 42.87 -23.59
CA SER A 851 -32.70 43.13 -25.02
C SER A 851 -32.07 42.04 -25.89
N THR A 852 -30.94 41.50 -25.44
CA THR A 852 -30.25 40.34 -26.02
C THR A 852 -30.17 39.21 -24.99
N GLU A 853 -29.55 38.09 -25.36
CA GLU A 853 -29.09 37.14 -24.35
C GLU A 853 -28.11 37.86 -23.41
N ALA A 854 -28.40 37.85 -22.11
CA ALA A 854 -27.72 38.68 -21.13
C ALA A 854 -27.17 37.82 -19.99
N LYS A 855 -25.92 38.08 -19.60
CA LYS A 855 -25.34 37.51 -18.37
C LYS A 855 -25.18 38.60 -17.33
N VAL A 856 -25.69 38.34 -16.14
CA VAL A 856 -25.81 39.33 -15.08
C VAL A 856 -25.20 38.77 -13.80
N LEU A 857 -24.42 39.58 -13.10
CA LEU A 857 -23.94 39.28 -11.76
C LEU A 857 -24.87 39.92 -10.74
N GLU A 858 -25.55 39.11 -9.93
CA GLU A 858 -26.29 39.55 -8.76
C GLU A 858 -25.40 39.59 -7.51
N LEU A 859 -25.45 40.70 -6.78
CA LEU A 859 -24.80 40.89 -5.49
C LEU A 859 -25.84 41.36 -4.47
N ASN A 860 -26.07 40.60 -3.40
CA ASN A 860 -26.99 40.97 -2.33
C ASN A 860 -26.26 41.34 -1.03
N LEU A 861 -27.00 41.79 -0.01
CA LEU A 861 -26.44 42.13 1.30
C LEU A 861 -25.64 40.97 1.92
N LYS A 862 -26.08 39.72 1.71
CA LYS A 862 -25.34 38.53 2.15
C LYS A 862 -24.01 38.38 1.39
N SER A 863 -23.95 38.66 0.09
CA SER A 863 -22.72 38.66 -0.71
C SER A 863 -21.72 39.69 -0.18
N PHE A 864 -22.19 40.89 0.17
CA PHE A 864 -21.34 41.95 0.73
C PHE A 864 -20.79 41.59 2.12
N LYS A 865 -21.62 41.08 3.03
CA LYS A 865 -21.16 40.54 4.32
C LYS A 865 -20.12 39.42 4.13
N ARG A 866 -20.29 38.55 3.12
CA ARG A 866 -19.29 37.52 2.79
C ARG A 866 -17.97 38.10 2.34
N ILE A 867 -17.97 39.09 1.46
CA ILE A 867 -16.73 39.74 1.00
C ILE A 867 -16.02 40.39 2.19
N GLN A 868 -16.76 40.99 3.13
CA GLN A 868 -16.21 41.57 4.36
C GLN A 868 -15.51 40.53 5.24
N LEU A 869 -16.09 39.33 5.39
CA LEU A 869 -15.49 38.24 6.17
C LEU A 869 -14.28 37.60 5.47
N VAL A 870 -14.36 37.42 4.15
CA VAL A 870 -13.37 36.67 3.36
C VAL A 870 -12.17 37.54 2.93
N SER A 871 -12.39 38.83 2.68
CA SER A 871 -11.37 39.77 2.24
C SER A 871 -11.73 41.21 2.63
N PRO A 872 -11.47 41.62 3.89
CA PRO A 872 -11.84 42.95 4.40
C PRO A 872 -11.31 44.10 3.54
N ARG A 873 -10.07 43.96 3.03
CA ARG A 873 -9.44 44.96 2.14
C ARG A 873 -10.14 45.07 0.79
N LEU A 874 -10.64 43.96 0.24
CA LEU A 874 -11.43 43.98 -0.99
C LEU A 874 -12.79 44.63 -0.72
N ALA A 875 -13.45 44.23 0.38
CA ALA A 875 -14.74 44.79 0.78
C ALA A 875 -14.66 46.31 0.90
N ALA A 876 -13.66 46.85 1.59
CA ALA A 876 -13.47 48.28 1.76
C ALA A 876 -13.38 49.03 0.41
N LYS A 877 -12.66 48.48 -0.58
CA LYS A 877 -12.59 49.06 -1.93
C LYS A 877 -13.93 49.00 -2.66
N VAL A 878 -14.62 47.85 -2.58
CA VAL A 878 -15.93 47.67 -3.24
C VAL A 878 -16.98 48.59 -2.61
N TYR A 879 -17.01 48.72 -1.28
CA TYR A 879 -17.89 49.66 -0.58
C TYR A 879 -17.59 51.11 -0.95
N LEU A 880 -16.32 51.50 -1.02
CA LEU A 880 -15.94 52.84 -1.46
C LEU A 880 -16.39 53.12 -2.90
N ASN A 881 -16.21 52.16 -3.81
CA ASN A 881 -16.67 52.29 -5.19
C ASN A 881 -18.20 52.36 -5.26
N LEU A 882 -18.92 51.55 -4.48
CA LEU A 882 -20.38 51.61 -4.40
C LEU A 882 -20.87 52.97 -3.87
N ALA A 883 -20.23 53.49 -2.82
CA ALA A 883 -20.54 54.82 -2.28
C ALA A 883 -20.34 55.93 -3.33
N LYS A 884 -19.25 55.84 -4.13
CA LYS A 884 -19.02 56.75 -5.26
C LYS A 884 -20.11 56.65 -6.32
N VAL A 885 -20.53 55.43 -6.69
CA VAL A 885 -21.62 55.22 -7.67
C VAL A 885 -22.92 55.88 -7.20
N LEU A 886 -23.29 55.68 -5.94
CA LEU A 886 -24.49 56.26 -5.36
C LEU A 886 -24.40 57.79 -5.26
N GLY A 887 -23.23 58.32 -4.89
CA GLY A 887 -22.99 59.77 -4.85
C GLY A 887 -23.12 60.44 -6.22
N VAL A 888 -22.64 59.77 -7.29
CA VAL A 888 -22.83 60.26 -8.66
C VAL A 888 -24.31 60.24 -9.05
N ARG A 889 -25.03 59.16 -8.75
CA ARG A 889 -26.47 59.06 -9.05
C ARG A 889 -27.31 60.13 -8.35
N LEU A 890 -27.00 60.42 -7.08
CA LEU A 890 -27.67 61.48 -6.33
C LEU A 890 -27.45 62.84 -6.99
N LYS A 891 -26.20 63.16 -7.34
CA LYS A 891 -25.86 64.40 -8.06
C LYS A 891 -26.57 64.53 -9.40
N ASP A 892 -26.66 63.44 -10.17
CA ASP A 892 -27.36 63.45 -11.47
C ASP A 892 -28.88 63.62 -11.30
N MET A 893 -29.45 63.04 -10.25
CA MET A 893 -30.87 63.21 -9.92
C MET A 893 -31.18 64.65 -9.48
N ASP A 894 -30.36 65.23 -8.60
CA ASP A 894 -30.52 66.63 -8.18
C ASP A 894 -30.44 67.58 -9.39
N ARG A 895 -29.50 67.33 -10.30
CA ARG A 895 -29.37 68.11 -11.53
C ARG A 895 -30.61 68.00 -12.43
N ARG A 896 -31.15 66.79 -12.63
CA ARG A 896 -32.38 66.59 -13.41
C ARG A 896 -33.60 67.21 -12.75
N MET A 897 -33.72 67.15 -11.41
CA MET A 897 -34.80 67.82 -10.70
C MET A 897 -34.72 69.35 -10.81
N VAL A 898 -33.52 69.93 -10.94
CA VAL A 898 -33.35 71.36 -11.22
C VAL A 898 -33.65 71.68 -12.68
N GLU A 899 -33.25 70.83 -13.62
CA GLU A 899 -33.52 71.00 -15.06
C GLU A 899 -34.99 70.77 -15.43
N ASP A 900 -35.74 69.94 -14.69
CA ASP A 900 -37.19 69.68 -14.89
C ASP A 900 -38.09 70.69 -14.14
N ASN A 901 -37.53 71.51 -13.23
CA ASN A 901 -38.25 72.59 -12.51
C ASN A 901 -37.96 74.00 -13.08
N ILE A 902 -37.31 74.08 -14.25
CA ILE A 902 -37.15 75.28 -15.09
C ILE A 902 -37.85 74.99 -16.41
#